data_AF-A0A8C4TZE6-F1
#
_entry.id   AF-A0A8C4TZE6-F1
#
_cell.length_a   1.000
_cell.length_b   1.000
_cell.length_c   1.000
_cell.angle_alpha   90.00
_cell.angle_beta   90.00
_cell.angle_gamma   90.00
#
_symmetry.space_group_name_H-M   'P 1'
#
loop_
_entity.id
_entity.type
_entity.pdbx_description
1 polymer ?
#
loop_
_entity_poly.entity_id
_entity_poly.type
_entity_poly.pdbx_seq_one_letter_code
_entity_poly.pdbx_strand_id
1 'polypeptide(L)'
;MLRELRAAAMDASGTPGRCSQGGAAFPACTPLQGSCGFKSSDALKSSLSSEVCRRVRKQNCEANLNSKKSAPTPVTRRFASLESTPANGTLKPKKDLILMKEKKKQKTLEKEIRALVRERGEQDKKLRALEEDFVKIEAKLSAAVQEKTSFLANVACLKKQLLELTRTNEFLKSKLSEDGMQKKMSSLCMELMKLRNKRDAKEKTALAKQENMEMKLQEVQRNLEHSKGKVAQLEEKLSATERGKAEEKSDTEKLLEYITELSHVAETVEKYKLDVAQMEETLIKKDQDLEILRDTRKTEEEQSSELIKELNERCQLLQQEKEKELSETREKFLSLNAEIEDLKRKMCLEEQEHQKLLQKHEEVVSQLQQEKESSASMHQKLLEFQDEVTSDRRLLEEELNDTMNELSKLHAKEKKAEKLVKQLEQEMKSQALELAQMEVKLNGKNAELEQIKEMHSNAVLQIQEEHSNTLCKLGKSVAEFESYKKTIAEEIHSLKLENTSLQEEVANLKKIGQDNLQLLQEAEKTKNKAKEECARMLLEVQTKLALKEAETEGTKESYLAQIAKLKEKLEEQTEDLKRKLEVERSRKTINEDVTSSLKEEIKTWRNLYEDLHNKTKPFQQQLDAFEAEKTALLNEHGATQEELNKLSDAYAKLLGHQNQKQKIKHVMKLKEENTHLKQEDVDIPSRRVLITGATGLLGRAVFKEFNENNWNAVGCGYRRAQPRFEQINLLDSIAVHDIIHDFQPHVIVHCAAERRPDVVESQPDAASQLNVAASGNLAKEAAGVGAFLIYISTDYVFDGTSPPYKETDVPNPLNLYGKTKLEGEKAVLENNEGAAVLRIPVLYGEVERLEESAVTVMFDKVQFSNKSANMDHWQQRFPTNVKDVATVCRQLAEKRMLDPSVKGTFHWSGNEQMTKYEMACAIADAFNLPSSHLRPITDCPVVGALRPRNAQLDCSKLEMLGIGQRTPFRAGIKESLWPFLVDKRWRQTVFH
;
A
#
# COMPACT_ATOMS: atom_id res chain seq x y z
N MET A 1 -9.47 -52.25 -8.05
CA MET A 1 -10.78 -51.59 -7.83
C MET A 1 -10.55 -50.13 -8.22
N LEU A 2 -10.98 -49.69 -9.41
CA LEU A 2 -12.36 -49.46 -9.87
C LEU A 2 -13.01 -48.24 -9.18
N ARG A 3 -13.66 -47.30 -9.88
CA ARG A 3 -13.48 -46.75 -11.26
C ARG A 3 -14.52 -45.65 -11.49
N GLU A 4 -14.10 -44.49 -12.02
CA GLU A 4 -14.83 -43.63 -12.97
C GLU A 4 -16.24 -43.12 -12.51
N LEU A 5 -16.98 -42.23 -13.17
CA LEU A 5 -17.02 -41.58 -14.51
C LEU A 5 -17.22 -40.05 -14.28
N ARG A 6 -16.77 -39.04 -15.06
CA ARG A 6 -16.54 -38.81 -16.51
C ARG A 6 -17.80 -38.99 -17.39
N ALA A 7 -18.62 -37.96 -17.66
CA ALA A 7 -18.39 -36.70 -18.41
C ALA A 7 -18.99 -36.76 -19.84
N ALA A 8 -19.16 -35.58 -20.46
CA ALA A 8 -19.58 -35.32 -21.85
C ALA A 8 -21.07 -35.55 -22.23
N ALA A 9 -21.63 -34.89 -23.26
CA ALA A 9 -21.35 -33.57 -23.87
C ALA A 9 -22.41 -33.19 -24.95
N MET A 10 -22.30 -31.95 -25.46
CA MET A 10 -22.72 -31.44 -26.78
C MET A 10 -24.22 -31.17 -27.09
N ASP A 11 -24.38 -30.23 -28.04
CA ASP A 11 -25.52 -29.93 -28.92
C ASP A 11 -26.86 -29.46 -28.33
N ALA A 12 -27.60 -28.52 -28.94
CA ALA A 12 -27.25 -27.50 -29.95
C ALA A 12 -28.35 -26.40 -30.01
N SER A 13 -28.02 -25.24 -30.62
CA SER A 13 -28.91 -24.29 -31.35
C SER A 13 -30.38 -24.06 -30.91
N GLY A 14 -30.79 -22.80 -30.69
CA GLY A 14 -32.20 -22.41 -30.90
C GLY A 14 -32.79 -21.24 -30.10
N THR A 15 -32.49 -20.00 -30.47
CA THR A 15 -33.48 -18.90 -30.43
C THR A 15 -34.19 -18.83 -31.81
N PRO A 16 -35.32 -18.10 -32.03
CA PRO A 16 -35.98 -17.08 -31.20
C PRO A 16 -37.54 -17.17 -31.12
N GLY A 17 -38.19 -16.14 -30.57
CA GLY A 17 -39.64 -15.84 -30.70
C GLY A 17 -40.34 -15.62 -29.34
N ARG A 18 -40.57 -14.38 -28.86
CA ARG A 18 -41.60 -13.38 -29.21
C ARG A 18 -43.07 -13.82 -29.01
N CYS A 19 -43.77 -13.09 -28.12
CA CYS A 19 -45.15 -12.56 -28.23
C CYS A 19 -46.34 -13.54 -28.45
N SER A 20 -47.55 -13.31 -27.90
CA SER A 20 -48.08 -12.22 -27.05
C SER A 20 -49.51 -12.52 -26.55
N GLN A 21 -49.89 -11.93 -25.40
CA GLN A 21 -51.26 -11.62 -24.92
C GLN A 21 -52.32 -12.75 -24.79
N GLY A 22 -53.07 -12.80 -23.67
CA GLY A 22 -54.15 -13.81 -23.51
C GLY A 22 -54.96 -13.86 -22.20
N GLY A 23 -55.44 -12.73 -21.67
CA GLY A 23 -56.71 -12.67 -20.90
C GLY A 23 -56.93 -13.42 -19.56
N ALA A 24 -56.72 -12.70 -18.46
CA ALA A 24 -57.67 -12.52 -17.33
C ALA A 24 -58.01 -13.63 -16.27
N ALA A 25 -58.47 -13.10 -15.11
CA ALA A 25 -59.20 -13.71 -13.99
C ALA A 25 -58.44 -14.41 -12.84
N PHE A 26 -59.02 -14.33 -11.63
CA PHE A 26 -58.45 -14.67 -10.32
C PHE A 26 -58.92 -16.06 -9.79
N PRO A 27 -58.28 -16.62 -8.74
CA PRO A 27 -58.39 -18.04 -8.40
C PRO A 27 -59.35 -18.37 -7.24
N ALA A 28 -59.72 -19.65 -7.12
CA ALA A 28 -60.22 -20.28 -5.90
C ALA A 28 -59.78 -21.76 -5.82
N CYS A 29 -59.59 -22.30 -4.62
CA CYS A 29 -59.04 -23.64 -4.40
C CYS A 29 -60.10 -24.75 -4.39
N THR A 30 -59.70 -25.98 -4.75
CA THR A 30 -60.39 -27.23 -4.40
C THR A 30 -59.37 -28.33 -4.08
N PRO A 31 -59.67 -29.21 -3.11
CA PRO A 31 -59.09 -30.55 -3.04
C PRO A 31 -60.17 -31.64 -3.05
N LEU A 32 -59.86 -32.82 -3.60
CA LEU A 32 -60.76 -33.99 -3.63
C LEU A 32 -59.97 -35.29 -3.51
N GLN A 33 -60.50 -36.24 -2.72
CA GLN A 33 -60.12 -37.67 -2.65
C GLN A 33 -58.70 -37.98 -2.10
N GLY A 34 -58.43 -39.16 -1.53
CA GLY A 34 -59.33 -40.27 -1.18
C GLY A 34 -58.59 -41.53 -0.65
N SER A 35 -59.23 -42.29 0.22
CA SER A 35 -58.83 -43.64 0.74
C SER A 35 -58.61 -44.68 -0.38
N CYS A 36 -57.97 -45.85 -0.22
CA CYS A 36 -57.80 -46.83 0.90
C CYS A 36 -56.66 -47.84 0.50
N GLY A 37 -56.20 -48.87 1.25
CA GLY A 37 -56.54 -49.47 2.55
C GLY A 37 -56.02 -50.94 2.69
N PHE A 38 -56.55 -51.70 3.67
CA PHE A 38 -56.65 -53.19 3.78
C PHE A 38 -55.52 -54.13 4.32
N LYS A 39 -55.84 -54.84 5.44
CA LYS A 39 -55.73 -56.30 5.79
C LYS A 39 -55.45 -56.48 7.31
N SER A 40 -56.13 -57.26 8.20
CA SER A 40 -56.93 -58.53 8.21
C SER A 40 -56.11 -59.82 8.40
N SER A 41 -56.40 -60.77 9.31
CA SER A 41 -57.50 -60.97 10.31
C SER A 41 -56.94 -61.58 11.65
N ASP A 42 -57.50 -62.44 12.53
CA ASP A 42 -58.68 -63.36 12.55
C ASP A 42 -59.16 -63.72 14.01
N ALA A 43 -59.82 -64.88 14.25
CA ALA A 43 -60.66 -65.21 15.43
C ALA A 43 -60.23 -66.45 16.29
N LEU A 44 -60.88 -66.68 17.46
CA LEU A 44 -61.61 -67.94 17.86
C LEU A 44 -61.94 -68.14 19.39
N LYS A 45 -63.17 -68.68 19.65
CA LYS A 45 -63.61 -69.67 20.69
C LYS A 45 -63.76 -69.37 22.23
N SER A 46 -65.04 -69.36 22.68
CA SER A 46 -65.72 -70.20 23.74
C SER A 46 -65.10 -70.45 25.15
N SER A 47 -65.83 -70.58 26.29
CA SER A 47 -67.27 -70.43 26.65
C SER A 47 -67.56 -70.76 28.16
N LEU A 48 -68.75 -70.42 28.70
CA LEU A 48 -69.38 -70.87 29.98
C LEU A 48 -68.81 -70.27 31.31
N SER A 49 -69.52 -70.20 32.47
CA SER A 49 -70.97 -70.08 32.81
C SER A 49 -71.17 -69.91 34.35
N SER A 50 -72.27 -69.26 34.82
CA SER A 50 -73.01 -69.50 36.11
C SER A 50 -72.27 -69.36 37.49
N GLU A 51 -72.82 -69.31 38.73
CA GLU A 51 -74.11 -68.98 39.42
C GLU A 51 -73.84 -68.98 40.98
N VAL A 52 -74.63 -68.51 41.98
CA VAL A 52 -75.74 -67.53 42.12
C VAL A 52 -76.08 -67.25 43.62
N CYS A 53 -76.78 -66.14 43.94
CA CYS A 53 -77.65 -65.88 45.12
C CYS A 53 -77.13 -65.75 46.60
N ARG A 54 -77.41 -64.57 47.18
CA ARG A 54 -78.29 -64.32 48.37
C ARG A 54 -77.86 -64.57 49.86
N ARG A 55 -78.08 -63.49 50.65
CA ARG A 55 -78.96 -63.36 51.87
C ARG A 55 -78.42 -63.59 53.33
N VAL A 56 -78.51 -62.50 54.12
CA VAL A 56 -79.42 -62.31 55.31
C VAL A 56 -78.94 -62.47 56.79
N ARG A 57 -78.93 -61.30 57.48
CA ARG A 57 -79.46 -60.93 58.83
C ARG A 57 -78.64 -61.05 60.15
N LYS A 58 -78.87 -60.02 61.00
CA LYS A 58 -78.97 -60.00 62.50
C LYS A 58 -77.64 -60.18 63.27
N GLN A 59 -77.43 -59.68 64.51
CA GLN A 59 -78.00 -58.61 65.40
C GLN A 59 -76.98 -58.42 66.58
N ASN A 60 -77.02 -57.50 67.57
CA ASN A 60 -77.98 -56.47 68.03
C ASN A 60 -77.27 -55.39 68.91
N CYS A 61 -77.87 -54.19 69.07
CA CYS A 61 -77.81 -53.30 70.26
C CYS A 61 -76.44 -52.74 70.79
N GLU A 62 -76.35 -51.65 71.58
CA GLU A 62 -77.33 -50.67 72.09
C GLU A 62 -76.68 -49.31 72.51
N ALA A 63 -77.50 -48.24 72.63
CA ALA A 63 -77.44 -47.12 73.60
C ALA A 63 -76.21 -46.15 73.72
N ASN A 64 -76.33 -44.85 74.08
CA ASN A 64 -77.40 -43.85 73.88
C ASN A 64 -76.94 -42.38 74.23
N LEU A 65 -77.71 -41.37 73.77
CA LEU A 65 -77.93 -40.01 74.34
C LEU A 65 -76.81 -38.92 74.50
N ASN A 66 -77.07 -37.75 73.87
CA ASN A 66 -77.01 -36.35 74.39
C ASN A 66 -75.69 -35.68 74.91
N SER A 67 -75.51 -34.33 74.91
CA SER A 67 -76.14 -33.21 74.15
C SER A 67 -75.47 -31.83 74.39
N LYS A 68 -75.59 -30.91 73.41
CA LYS A 68 -75.68 -29.41 73.51
C LYS A 68 -74.52 -28.51 74.06
N LYS A 69 -74.00 -27.70 73.12
CA LYS A 69 -73.84 -26.20 73.12
C LYS A 69 -72.78 -25.43 73.97
N SER A 70 -72.28 -24.40 73.27
CA SER A 70 -71.79 -23.04 73.69
C SER A 70 -70.37 -22.82 74.24
N ALA A 71 -69.82 -21.66 73.85
CA ALA A 71 -68.53 -21.06 74.21
C ALA A 71 -68.71 -20.06 75.41
N PRO A 72 -67.72 -19.28 75.94
CA PRO A 72 -66.66 -18.55 75.20
C PRO A 72 -65.23 -18.48 75.82
N THR A 73 -64.40 -17.67 75.13
CA THR A 73 -63.05 -17.08 75.34
C THR A 73 -62.85 -16.23 76.63
N PRO A 74 -61.72 -15.50 76.92
CA PRO A 74 -60.37 -15.36 76.25
C PRO A 74 -59.11 -15.22 77.20
N VAL A 75 -57.95 -14.78 76.64
CA VAL A 75 -56.83 -13.95 77.23
C VAL A 75 -55.50 -14.57 77.79
N THR A 76 -54.53 -14.75 76.88
CA THR A 76 -53.06 -14.37 76.87
C THR A 76 -52.02 -14.56 78.02
N ARG A 77 -50.77 -14.89 77.58
CA ARG A 77 -49.43 -14.19 77.75
C ARG A 77 -48.24 -14.86 78.54
N ARG A 78 -47.10 -15.01 77.81
CA ARG A 78 -45.64 -14.76 78.14
C ARG A 78 -44.65 -15.83 78.73
N PHE A 79 -43.68 -16.19 77.85
CA PHE A 79 -42.18 -16.20 77.99
C PHE A 79 -41.31 -17.31 78.66
N ALA A 80 -40.21 -17.65 77.93
CA ALA A 80 -38.82 -18.02 78.35
C ALA A 80 -38.53 -19.42 78.98
N SER A 81 -37.34 -20.07 78.85
CA SER A 81 -36.13 -19.95 77.96
C SER A 81 -35.05 -21.06 78.28
N LEU A 82 -33.95 -21.18 77.47
CA LEU A 82 -32.62 -21.83 77.75
C LEU A 82 -32.51 -23.39 77.72
N GLU A 83 -31.37 -24.11 77.45
CA GLU A 83 -30.09 -23.88 76.70
C GLU A 83 -29.20 -25.18 76.58
N SER A 84 -28.05 -25.15 75.84
CA SER A 84 -26.78 -25.96 75.98
C SER A 84 -26.39 -27.09 74.96
N THR A 85 -25.09 -27.52 74.95
CA THR A 85 -24.31 -28.22 73.86
C THR A 85 -23.15 -29.14 74.42
N PRO A 86 -21.91 -29.38 73.86
CA PRO A 86 -21.34 -29.81 72.53
C PRO A 86 -20.25 -30.97 72.57
N ALA A 87 -19.57 -31.32 71.43
CA ALA A 87 -18.07 -31.42 71.23
C ALA A 87 -17.38 -32.62 70.44
N ASN A 88 -16.28 -32.29 69.69
CA ASN A 88 -15.10 -33.08 69.15
C ASN A 88 -15.24 -34.26 68.13
N GLY A 89 -14.27 -34.58 67.22
CA GLY A 89 -13.01 -33.91 66.76
C GLY A 89 -12.05 -34.79 65.86
N THR A 90 -11.02 -34.20 65.19
CA THR A 90 -9.82 -34.76 64.43
C THR A 90 -9.63 -34.45 62.90
N LEU A 91 -8.61 -35.03 62.19
CA LEU A 91 -7.62 -34.29 61.33
C LEU A 91 -7.42 -34.69 59.81
N LYS A 92 -6.51 -33.97 59.11
CA LYS A 92 -6.25 -33.88 57.63
C LYS A 92 -5.20 -34.88 57.06
N PRO A 93 -5.08 -35.10 55.72
CA PRO A 93 -4.24 -34.26 54.82
C PRO A 93 -4.85 -33.97 53.40
N LYS A 94 -4.07 -33.32 52.50
CA LYS A 94 -4.53 -32.77 51.20
C LYS A 94 -4.15 -33.61 49.96
N LYS A 95 -5.10 -33.89 49.05
CA LYS A 95 -4.84 -33.92 47.58
C LYS A 95 -6.08 -33.70 46.67
N ASP A 96 -7.30 -34.02 47.12
CA ASP A 96 -8.50 -34.11 46.24
C ASP A 96 -9.29 -32.81 45.98
N LEU A 97 -8.76 -31.63 46.35
CA LEU A 97 -9.58 -30.41 46.46
C LEU A 97 -10.11 -29.86 45.12
N ILE A 98 -9.47 -30.19 44.00
CA ILE A 98 -9.93 -29.82 42.64
C ILE A 98 -11.05 -30.76 42.19
N LEU A 99 -10.79 -32.08 42.18
CA LEU A 99 -11.75 -33.11 41.75
C LEU A 99 -13.04 -33.12 42.58
N MET A 100 -12.98 -32.75 43.87
CA MET A 100 -14.17 -32.58 44.71
C MET A 100 -15.03 -31.36 44.36
N LYS A 101 -14.48 -30.27 43.79
CA LYS A 101 -15.28 -29.11 43.37
C LYS A 101 -16.14 -29.45 42.14
N GLU A 102 -15.57 -30.16 41.17
CA GLU A 102 -16.29 -30.61 39.98
C GLU A 102 -17.33 -31.67 40.33
N LYS A 103 -16.97 -32.73 41.09
CA LYS A 103 -17.94 -33.73 41.56
C LYS A 103 -19.04 -33.15 42.47
N LYS A 104 -18.81 -32.01 43.13
CA LYS A 104 -19.89 -31.27 43.81
C LYS A 104 -20.79 -30.55 42.80
N LYS A 105 -20.26 -29.71 41.91
CA LYS A 105 -21.05 -29.00 40.88
C LYS A 105 -21.90 -29.97 40.04
N GLN A 106 -21.30 -31.08 39.59
CA GLN A 106 -21.99 -32.10 38.80
C GLN A 106 -23.13 -32.76 39.58
N LYS A 107 -22.98 -32.98 40.90
CA LYS A 107 -24.04 -33.49 41.77
C LYS A 107 -25.11 -32.45 42.14
N THR A 108 -24.83 -31.15 42.08
CA THR A 108 -25.88 -30.13 42.17
C THR A 108 -26.72 -30.13 40.89
N LEU A 109 -26.07 -30.05 39.73
CA LEU A 109 -26.71 -30.13 38.41
C LEU A 109 -27.54 -31.41 38.24
N GLU A 110 -27.05 -32.56 38.67
CA GLU A 110 -27.84 -33.80 38.66
C GLU A 110 -29.11 -33.71 39.52
N LYS A 111 -29.05 -33.08 40.70
CA LYS A 111 -30.22 -32.90 41.57
C LYS A 111 -31.22 -31.91 40.97
N GLU A 112 -30.73 -30.88 40.32
CA GLU A 112 -31.48 -29.80 39.68
C GLU A 112 -32.21 -30.31 38.42
N ILE A 113 -31.50 -31.04 37.54
CA ILE A 113 -32.10 -31.77 36.42
C ILE A 113 -33.15 -32.78 36.92
N ARG A 114 -32.84 -33.55 37.98
CA ARG A 114 -33.82 -34.46 38.61
C ARG A 114 -34.98 -33.73 39.29
N ALA A 115 -34.88 -32.43 39.63
CA ALA A 115 -36.00 -31.63 40.11
C ALA A 115 -36.89 -31.20 38.93
N LEU A 116 -36.31 -30.56 37.92
CA LEU A 116 -37.00 -30.12 36.71
C LEU A 116 -37.72 -31.26 35.95
N VAL A 117 -37.12 -32.45 35.90
CA VAL A 117 -37.76 -33.65 35.31
C VAL A 117 -38.98 -34.13 36.12
N ARG A 118 -38.98 -33.96 37.45
CA ARG A 118 -40.15 -34.27 38.30
C ARG A 118 -41.24 -33.20 38.17
N GLU A 119 -40.85 -31.94 38.15
CA GLU A 119 -41.77 -30.81 37.95
C GLU A 119 -42.48 -30.89 36.59
N ARG A 120 -41.73 -31.15 35.52
CA ARG A 120 -42.32 -31.45 34.20
C ARG A 120 -43.25 -32.67 34.25
N GLY A 121 -42.85 -33.74 34.95
CA GLY A 121 -43.69 -34.92 35.17
C GLY A 121 -44.95 -34.69 36.02
N GLU A 122 -45.06 -33.57 36.74
CA GLU A 122 -46.29 -33.10 37.39
C GLU A 122 -47.11 -32.18 36.48
N GLN A 123 -46.45 -31.33 35.68
CA GLN A 123 -47.10 -30.54 34.63
C GLN A 123 -47.79 -31.46 33.59
N ASP A 124 -47.10 -32.50 33.11
CA ASP A 124 -47.61 -33.54 32.19
C ASP A 124 -48.73 -34.42 32.80
N LYS A 125 -48.97 -34.34 34.13
CA LYS A 125 -50.14 -34.94 34.80
C LYS A 125 -51.29 -33.95 34.91
N LYS A 126 -51.00 -32.68 35.24
CA LYS A 126 -51.99 -31.60 35.25
C LYS A 126 -52.59 -31.39 33.86
N LEU A 127 -51.78 -31.46 32.80
CA LEU A 127 -52.24 -31.37 31.41
C LEU A 127 -53.25 -32.50 31.09
N ARG A 128 -52.90 -33.75 31.37
CA ARG A 128 -53.80 -34.90 31.13
C ARG A 128 -55.09 -34.87 31.97
N ALA A 129 -55.03 -34.36 33.19
CA ALA A 129 -56.24 -34.16 33.99
C ALA A 129 -57.17 -33.11 33.36
N LEU A 130 -56.63 -32.03 32.80
CA LEU A 130 -57.38 -31.02 32.06
C LEU A 130 -57.91 -31.56 30.73
N GLU A 131 -57.15 -32.38 30.00
CA GLU A 131 -57.60 -33.08 28.79
C GLU A 131 -58.78 -34.02 29.08
N GLU A 132 -58.70 -34.84 30.14
CA GLU A 132 -59.81 -35.68 30.56
C GLU A 132 -61.06 -34.87 30.96
N ASP A 133 -60.89 -33.77 31.67
CA ASP A 133 -62.02 -32.91 32.07
C ASP A 133 -62.61 -32.14 30.88
N PHE A 134 -61.80 -31.78 29.87
CA PHE A 134 -62.28 -31.22 28.61
C PHE A 134 -63.16 -32.23 27.85
N VAL A 135 -62.73 -33.49 27.74
CA VAL A 135 -63.53 -34.58 27.15
C VAL A 135 -64.83 -34.80 27.93
N LYS A 136 -64.82 -34.70 29.27
CA LYS A 136 -66.04 -34.78 30.10
C LYS A 136 -66.99 -33.58 29.87
N ILE A 137 -66.47 -32.40 29.56
CA ILE A 137 -67.27 -31.20 29.23
C ILE A 137 -67.84 -31.32 27.80
N GLU A 138 -67.05 -31.75 26.83
CA GLU A 138 -67.46 -31.95 25.43
C GLU A 138 -68.54 -33.04 25.30
N ALA A 139 -68.44 -34.12 26.07
CA ALA A 139 -69.49 -35.14 26.18
C ALA A 139 -70.80 -34.58 26.76
N LYS A 140 -70.73 -33.74 27.82
CA LYS A 140 -71.91 -33.07 28.40
C LYS A 140 -72.55 -32.07 27.43
N LEU A 141 -71.75 -31.32 26.69
CA LEU A 141 -72.22 -30.38 25.68
C LEU A 141 -72.92 -31.13 24.54
N SER A 142 -72.34 -32.24 24.08
CA SER A 142 -72.93 -33.12 23.06
C SER A 142 -74.29 -33.69 23.48
N ALA A 143 -74.42 -34.13 24.73
CA ALA A 143 -75.69 -34.60 25.29
C ALA A 143 -76.75 -33.48 25.35
N ALA A 144 -76.38 -32.28 25.81
CA ALA A 144 -77.28 -31.12 25.87
C ALA A 144 -77.75 -30.66 24.47
N VAL A 145 -76.91 -30.80 23.44
CA VAL A 145 -77.29 -30.54 22.04
C VAL A 145 -78.31 -31.58 21.54
N GLN A 146 -78.15 -32.86 21.91
CA GLN A 146 -79.12 -33.91 21.57
C GLN A 146 -80.48 -33.71 22.25
N GLU A 147 -80.51 -33.35 23.54
CA GLU A 147 -81.77 -32.96 24.21
C GLU A 147 -82.41 -31.75 23.53
N LYS A 148 -81.65 -30.70 23.21
CA LYS A 148 -82.18 -29.49 22.57
C LYS A 148 -82.80 -29.76 21.19
N THR A 149 -82.26 -30.72 20.43
CA THR A 149 -82.89 -31.18 19.18
C THR A 149 -84.15 -32.02 19.40
N SER A 150 -84.27 -32.79 20.49
CA SER A 150 -85.49 -33.56 20.77
C SER A 150 -86.66 -32.65 21.18
N PHE A 151 -86.41 -31.59 21.95
CA PHE A 151 -87.44 -30.61 22.34
C PHE A 151 -88.07 -29.88 21.15
N LEU A 152 -87.33 -29.63 20.06
CA LEU A 152 -87.86 -29.00 18.84
C LEU A 152 -88.92 -29.87 18.14
N ALA A 153 -88.79 -31.21 18.19
CA ALA A 153 -89.80 -32.12 17.65
C ALA A 153 -91.12 -32.06 18.45
N ASN A 154 -91.04 -31.96 19.79
CA ASN A 154 -92.22 -31.88 20.66
C ASN A 154 -93.02 -30.58 20.46
N VAL A 155 -92.34 -29.45 20.21
CA VAL A 155 -92.99 -28.16 19.89
C VAL A 155 -93.79 -28.22 18.59
N ALA A 156 -93.35 -29.00 17.60
CA ALA A 156 -94.11 -29.22 16.36
C ALA A 156 -95.39 -30.05 16.60
N CYS A 157 -95.37 -31.00 17.54
CA CYS A 157 -96.54 -31.81 17.89
C CYS A 157 -97.62 -30.98 18.60
N LEU A 158 -97.25 -30.20 19.62
CA LEU A 158 -98.18 -29.38 20.42
C LEU A 158 -98.90 -28.31 19.58
N LYS A 159 -98.24 -27.72 18.58
CA LYS A 159 -98.87 -26.78 17.64
C LYS A 159 -100.00 -27.41 16.80
N LYS A 160 -100.01 -28.74 16.61
CA LYS A 160 -101.07 -29.43 15.88
C LYS A 160 -102.34 -29.60 16.72
N GLN A 161 -102.19 -29.93 18.01
CA GLN A 161 -103.32 -30.15 18.94
C GLN A 161 -104.10 -28.86 19.26
N LEU A 162 -103.42 -27.71 19.33
CA LEU A 162 -104.07 -26.41 19.57
C LEU A 162 -105.08 -26.03 18.46
N LEU A 163 -104.81 -26.48 17.23
CA LEU A 163 -105.65 -26.25 16.05
C LEU A 163 -106.93 -27.12 16.04
N GLU A 164 -106.93 -28.25 16.74
CA GLU A 164 -108.12 -29.12 16.88
C GLU A 164 -109.03 -28.63 18.01
N LEU A 165 -108.45 -28.26 19.17
CA LEU A 165 -109.20 -27.70 20.30
C LEU A 165 -109.96 -26.42 19.94
N THR A 166 -109.37 -25.56 19.10
CA THR A 166 -110.01 -24.32 18.65
C THR A 166 -111.30 -24.60 17.86
N ARG A 167 -111.31 -25.64 17.01
CA ARG A 167 -112.51 -26.06 16.24
C ARG A 167 -113.62 -26.66 17.12
N THR A 168 -113.27 -27.33 18.21
CA THR A 168 -114.29 -27.88 19.13
C THR A 168 -115.02 -26.82 19.95
N ASN A 169 -114.44 -25.64 20.15
CA ASN A 169 -114.97 -24.62 21.05
C ASN A 169 -116.07 -23.73 20.40
N GLU A 170 -116.10 -23.64 19.07
CA GLU A 170 -117.18 -22.95 18.34
C GLU A 170 -118.46 -23.78 18.28
N PHE A 171 -118.35 -25.12 18.30
CA PHE A 171 -119.49 -26.03 18.21
C PHE A 171 -120.40 -26.01 19.45
N LEU A 172 -119.86 -25.64 20.62
CA LEU A 172 -120.56 -25.72 21.91
C LEU A 172 -121.38 -24.47 22.29
N LYS A 173 -121.41 -23.42 21.46
CA LYS A 173 -122.14 -22.16 21.74
C LYS A 173 -123.58 -22.10 21.21
N SER A 174 -124.11 -23.18 20.62
CA SER A 174 -125.34 -23.13 19.80
C SER A 174 -126.59 -23.81 20.38
N LYS A 175 -126.59 -24.27 21.64
CA LYS A 175 -127.76 -24.92 22.27
C LYS A 175 -127.95 -24.62 23.76
N LEU A 176 -128.99 -23.84 24.09
CA LEU A 176 -130.11 -24.17 25.01
C LEU A 176 -130.87 -22.90 25.43
N SER A 177 -132.20 -22.99 25.56
CA SER A 177 -133.10 -21.91 25.99
C SER A 177 -134.34 -22.48 26.74
N GLU A 178 -135.19 -21.59 27.25
CA GLU A 178 -136.35 -21.80 28.15
C GLU A 178 -137.50 -22.62 27.49
N ASP A 179 -138.61 -23.05 28.14
CA ASP A 179 -139.37 -22.58 29.33
C ASP A 179 -140.13 -23.75 30.04
N GLY A 180 -140.79 -23.52 31.19
CA GLY A 180 -141.49 -24.54 32.00
C GLY A 180 -142.80 -24.14 32.75
N MET A 181 -143.25 -22.88 32.69
CA MET A 181 -144.59 -22.37 33.10
C MET A 181 -145.16 -22.54 34.54
N GLN A 182 -146.01 -21.56 34.90
CA GLN A 182 -146.66 -21.34 36.20
C GLN A 182 -148.19 -21.49 36.10
N LYS A 183 -148.81 -22.50 36.76
CA LYS A 183 -150.30 -22.56 36.89
C LYS A 183 -150.96 -23.42 37.98
N LYS A 184 -150.31 -23.73 39.11
CA LYS A 184 -151.04 -24.19 40.34
C LYS A 184 -151.63 -23.00 41.12
N MET A 185 -152.48 -22.25 40.43
CA MET A 185 -153.12 -21.02 40.91
C MET A 185 -154.36 -21.32 41.78
N SER A 186 -154.87 -20.31 42.48
CA SER A 186 -156.20 -20.25 43.12
C SER A 186 -156.50 -21.16 44.32
N SER A 187 -155.80 -22.28 44.55
CA SER A 187 -155.95 -23.06 45.80
C SER A 187 -155.24 -22.39 47.00
N LEU A 188 -154.06 -21.81 46.78
CA LEU A 188 -153.23 -21.18 47.82
C LEU A 188 -153.82 -19.89 48.42
N CYS A 189 -154.80 -19.26 47.77
CA CYS A 189 -155.26 -17.90 48.14
C CYS A 189 -155.82 -17.79 49.57
N MET A 190 -156.33 -18.87 50.15
CA MET A 190 -156.89 -18.86 51.52
C MET A 190 -155.84 -19.14 52.61
N GLU A 191 -154.80 -19.92 52.33
CA GLU A 191 -153.64 -20.05 53.22
C GLU A 191 -152.73 -18.81 53.16
N LEU A 192 -152.56 -18.23 51.97
CA LEU A 192 -151.75 -17.04 51.75
C LEU A 192 -152.15 -15.87 52.65
N MET A 193 -153.43 -15.71 53.01
CA MET A 193 -153.84 -14.63 53.91
C MET A 193 -153.37 -14.84 55.36
N LYS A 194 -153.33 -16.09 55.86
CA LYS A 194 -152.76 -16.42 57.18
C LYS A 194 -151.22 -16.43 57.17
N LEU A 195 -150.61 -16.80 56.05
CA LEU A 195 -149.16 -16.73 55.87
C LEU A 195 -148.67 -15.30 55.68
N ARG A 196 -149.45 -14.39 55.06
CA ARG A 196 -149.08 -12.98 54.84
C ARG A 196 -148.75 -12.25 56.15
N ASN A 197 -149.64 -12.29 57.14
CA ASN A 197 -149.39 -11.64 58.44
C ASN A 197 -148.15 -12.21 59.17
N LYS A 198 -147.75 -13.46 58.85
CA LYS A 198 -146.54 -14.13 59.38
C LYS A 198 -145.30 -13.91 58.51
N ARG A 199 -145.48 -13.58 57.22
CA ARG A 199 -144.46 -13.09 56.28
C ARG A 199 -144.08 -11.67 56.63
N ASP A 200 -145.03 -10.75 56.70
CA ASP A 200 -144.78 -9.31 56.84
C ASP A 200 -143.99 -8.98 58.13
N ALA A 201 -144.25 -9.73 59.21
CA ALA A 201 -143.45 -9.69 60.45
C ALA A 201 -142.01 -10.22 60.26
N LYS A 202 -141.82 -11.30 59.49
CA LYS A 202 -140.49 -11.81 59.13
C LYS A 202 -139.75 -10.91 58.14
N GLU A 203 -140.46 -10.26 57.22
CA GLU A 203 -139.92 -9.40 56.17
C GLU A 203 -139.28 -8.14 56.76
N LYS A 204 -139.91 -7.52 57.77
CA LYS A 204 -139.24 -6.50 58.59
C LYS A 204 -137.96 -7.00 59.27
N THR A 205 -137.94 -8.22 59.81
CA THR A 205 -136.71 -8.82 60.38
C THR A 205 -135.69 -9.28 59.35
N ALA A 206 -136.08 -9.40 58.07
CA ALA A 206 -135.20 -9.72 56.96
C ALA A 206 -134.54 -8.45 56.41
N LEU A 207 -135.30 -7.37 56.20
CA LEU A 207 -134.78 -6.06 55.80
C LEU A 207 -133.75 -5.53 56.81
N ALA A 208 -134.06 -5.53 58.11
CA ALA A 208 -133.11 -5.13 59.16
C ALA A 208 -131.85 -6.03 59.27
N LYS A 209 -131.88 -7.23 58.67
CA LYS A 209 -130.69 -8.10 58.52
C LYS A 209 -129.96 -7.84 57.21
N GLN A 210 -130.68 -7.52 56.14
CA GLN A 210 -130.13 -7.14 54.84
C GLN A 210 -129.33 -5.83 54.96
N GLU A 211 -129.89 -4.78 55.55
CA GLU A 211 -129.20 -3.51 55.80
C GLU A 211 -127.92 -3.70 56.64
N ASN A 212 -127.99 -4.54 57.69
CA ASN A 212 -126.83 -4.91 58.53
C ASN A 212 -125.76 -5.68 57.76
N MET A 213 -126.17 -6.56 56.84
CA MET A 213 -125.28 -7.34 55.99
C MET A 213 -124.66 -6.48 54.88
N GLU A 214 -125.40 -5.52 54.35
CA GLU A 214 -124.98 -4.57 53.31
C GLU A 214 -124.00 -3.52 53.86
N MET A 215 -124.25 -3.00 55.07
CA MET A 215 -123.28 -2.20 55.84
C MET A 215 -121.96 -2.95 56.05
N LYS A 216 -122.02 -4.23 56.43
CA LYS A 216 -120.82 -5.08 56.57
C LYS A 216 -120.13 -5.34 55.24
N LEU A 217 -120.88 -5.46 54.15
CA LEU A 217 -120.33 -5.65 52.80
C LEU A 217 -119.56 -4.39 52.38
N GLN A 218 -120.12 -3.18 52.56
CA GLN A 218 -119.42 -1.91 52.34
C GLN A 218 -118.17 -1.76 53.22
N GLU A 219 -118.19 -2.25 54.46
CA GLU A 219 -117.03 -2.20 55.35
C GLU A 219 -115.93 -3.20 54.94
N VAL A 220 -116.30 -4.42 54.53
CA VAL A 220 -115.36 -5.38 53.91
C VAL A 220 -114.78 -4.80 52.62
N GLN A 221 -115.57 -4.09 51.83
CA GLN A 221 -115.14 -3.49 50.56
C GLN A 221 -114.15 -2.33 50.78
N ARG A 222 -114.43 -1.43 51.74
CA ARG A 222 -113.47 -0.40 52.20
C ARG A 222 -112.18 -1.02 52.76
N ASN A 223 -112.28 -2.10 53.54
CA ASN A 223 -111.10 -2.81 54.06
C ASN A 223 -110.29 -3.49 52.95
N LEU A 224 -110.95 -4.01 51.91
CA LEU A 224 -110.28 -4.58 50.73
C LEU A 224 -109.53 -3.50 49.95
N GLU A 225 -110.13 -2.33 49.71
CA GLU A 225 -109.48 -1.20 49.05
C GLU A 225 -108.29 -0.66 49.87
N HIS A 226 -108.44 -0.53 51.19
CA HIS A 226 -107.33 -0.18 52.09
C HIS A 226 -106.20 -1.23 52.07
N SER A 227 -106.53 -2.53 51.94
CA SER A 227 -105.54 -3.59 51.80
C SER A 227 -104.80 -3.52 50.45
N LYS A 228 -105.51 -3.21 49.35
CA LYS A 228 -104.91 -3.01 48.02
C LYS A 228 -103.95 -1.81 48.01
N GLY A 229 -104.34 -0.69 48.64
CA GLY A 229 -103.46 0.47 48.80
C GLY A 229 -102.18 0.14 49.59
N LYS A 230 -102.28 -0.70 50.62
CA LYS A 230 -101.11 -1.21 51.37
C LYS A 230 -100.25 -2.16 50.56
N VAL A 231 -100.84 -3.03 49.73
CA VAL A 231 -100.08 -3.91 48.82
C VAL A 231 -99.29 -3.07 47.80
N ALA A 232 -99.93 -2.11 47.13
CA ALA A 232 -99.25 -1.22 46.19
C ALA A 232 -98.09 -0.44 46.83
N GLN A 233 -98.27 0.08 48.06
CA GLN A 233 -97.19 0.74 48.82
C GLN A 233 -96.06 -0.20 49.25
N LEU A 234 -96.31 -1.52 49.35
CA LEU A 234 -95.29 -2.52 49.65
C LEU A 234 -94.56 -2.94 48.36
N GLU A 235 -95.26 -3.09 47.24
CA GLU A 235 -94.70 -3.38 45.92
C GLU A 235 -93.80 -2.23 45.43
N GLU A 236 -94.23 -0.98 45.59
CA GLU A 236 -93.43 0.22 45.29
C GLU A 236 -92.13 0.23 46.11
N LYS A 237 -92.22 -0.03 47.42
CA LYS A 237 -91.06 -0.12 48.32
C LYS A 237 -90.14 -1.30 47.97
N LEU A 238 -90.70 -2.44 47.56
CA LEU A 238 -89.92 -3.59 47.09
C LEU A 238 -89.08 -3.17 45.88
N SER A 239 -89.70 -2.52 44.88
CA SER A 239 -89.02 -2.01 43.67
C SER A 239 -87.93 -0.98 43.96
N ALA A 240 -88.05 -0.22 45.07
CA ALA A 240 -87.03 0.71 45.51
C ALA A 240 -85.85 -0.02 46.15
N THR A 241 -86.09 -1.02 47.01
CA THR A 241 -85.02 -1.87 47.56
C THR A 241 -84.35 -2.77 46.53
N GLU A 242 -85.05 -3.17 45.47
CA GLU A 242 -84.46 -3.95 44.38
C GLU A 242 -83.56 -3.09 43.47
N ARG A 243 -83.93 -1.83 43.23
CA ARG A 243 -83.05 -0.85 42.57
C ARG A 243 -81.80 -0.54 43.38
N GLY A 244 -81.94 -0.26 44.68
CA GLY A 244 -80.79 -0.03 45.56
C GLY A 244 -79.81 -1.21 45.59
N LYS A 245 -80.32 -2.45 45.59
CA LYS A 245 -79.49 -3.66 45.48
C LYS A 245 -78.85 -3.89 44.12
N ALA A 246 -79.33 -3.25 43.06
CA ALA A 246 -78.68 -3.25 41.75
C ALA A 246 -77.54 -2.23 41.71
N GLU A 247 -77.74 -1.05 42.30
CA GLU A 247 -76.71 -0.01 42.45
C GLU A 247 -75.55 -0.49 43.36
N GLU A 248 -75.87 -1.06 44.54
CA GLU A 248 -74.88 -1.68 45.43
C GLU A 248 -74.05 -2.75 44.70
N LYS A 249 -74.66 -3.58 43.86
CA LYS A 249 -73.95 -4.59 43.06
C LYS A 249 -73.00 -3.97 42.04
N SER A 250 -73.50 -2.99 41.26
CA SER A 250 -72.71 -2.22 40.30
C SER A 250 -71.45 -1.64 40.96
N ASP A 251 -71.59 -1.13 42.18
CA ASP A 251 -70.48 -0.48 42.88
C ASP A 251 -69.55 -1.51 43.55
N THR A 252 -70.04 -2.68 43.96
CA THR A 252 -69.16 -3.80 44.35
C THR A 252 -68.38 -4.40 43.17
N GLU A 253 -68.94 -4.38 41.96
CA GLU A 253 -68.26 -4.88 40.75
C GLU A 253 -67.12 -3.93 40.34
N LYS A 254 -67.36 -2.60 40.34
CA LYS A 254 -66.32 -1.58 40.15
C LYS A 254 -65.23 -1.64 41.23
N LEU A 255 -65.60 -1.88 42.49
CA LEU A 255 -64.63 -2.08 43.57
C LEU A 255 -63.75 -3.32 43.35
N LEU A 256 -64.31 -4.40 42.79
CA LEU A 256 -63.55 -5.60 42.45
C LEU A 256 -62.56 -5.33 41.31
N GLU A 257 -62.99 -4.57 40.29
CA GLU A 257 -62.16 -4.13 39.16
C GLU A 257 -60.97 -3.28 39.64
N TYR A 258 -61.22 -2.24 40.45
CA TYR A 258 -60.15 -1.45 41.09
C TYR A 258 -59.23 -2.28 41.99
N ILE A 259 -59.73 -3.30 42.70
CA ILE A 259 -58.89 -4.21 43.49
C ILE A 259 -57.98 -5.04 42.58
N THR A 260 -58.45 -5.48 41.41
CA THR A 260 -57.60 -6.19 40.43
C THR A 260 -56.55 -5.28 39.79
N GLU A 261 -56.89 -4.03 39.46
CA GLU A 261 -55.92 -3.05 38.97
C GLU A 261 -54.84 -2.74 40.03
N LEU A 262 -55.25 -2.46 41.27
CA LEU A 262 -54.31 -2.19 42.38
C LEU A 262 -53.41 -3.40 42.69
N SER A 263 -53.93 -4.62 42.53
CA SER A 263 -53.13 -5.85 42.67
C SER A 263 -52.05 -5.95 41.59
N HIS A 264 -52.40 -5.65 40.33
CA HIS A 264 -51.44 -5.66 39.23
C HIS A 264 -50.39 -4.53 39.35
N VAL A 265 -50.81 -3.35 39.81
CA VAL A 265 -49.88 -2.26 40.17
C VAL A 265 -48.93 -2.70 41.28
N ALA A 266 -49.39 -3.41 42.31
CA ALA A 266 -48.52 -3.94 43.36
C ALA A 266 -47.50 -4.98 42.81
N GLU A 267 -47.92 -5.87 41.91
CA GLU A 267 -47.02 -6.82 41.24
C GLU A 267 -45.91 -6.12 40.44
N THR A 268 -46.28 -5.09 39.65
CA THR A 268 -45.28 -4.33 38.89
C THR A 268 -44.33 -3.53 39.79
N VAL A 269 -44.81 -3.00 40.92
CA VAL A 269 -43.98 -2.31 41.91
C VAL A 269 -42.98 -3.26 42.59
N GLU A 270 -43.37 -4.49 42.95
CA GLU A 270 -42.41 -5.48 43.46
C GLU A 270 -41.39 -5.92 42.40
N LYS A 271 -41.79 -6.02 41.13
CA LYS A 271 -40.83 -6.25 40.04
C LYS A 271 -39.81 -5.11 39.94
N TYR A 272 -40.26 -3.84 39.93
CA TYR A 272 -39.34 -2.70 39.86
C TYR A 272 -38.39 -2.62 41.06
N LYS A 273 -38.81 -3.02 42.27
CA LYS A 273 -37.91 -3.14 43.43
C LYS A 273 -36.80 -4.18 43.19
N LEU A 274 -37.14 -5.32 42.59
CA LEU A 274 -36.17 -6.37 42.26
C LEU A 274 -35.18 -5.91 41.19
N ASP A 275 -35.66 -5.21 40.16
CA ASP A 275 -34.83 -4.66 39.08
C ASP A 275 -33.89 -3.56 39.61
N VAL A 276 -34.37 -2.69 40.51
CA VAL A 276 -33.54 -1.67 41.20
C VAL A 276 -32.47 -2.32 42.09
N ALA A 277 -32.81 -3.32 42.90
CA ALA A 277 -31.84 -4.02 43.75
C ALA A 277 -30.73 -4.71 42.94
N GLN A 278 -31.05 -5.24 41.75
CA GLN A 278 -30.04 -5.77 40.82
C GLN A 278 -29.15 -4.67 40.23
N MET A 279 -29.71 -3.50 39.90
CA MET A 279 -28.91 -2.34 39.46
C MET A 279 -27.98 -1.84 40.56
N GLU A 280 -28.42 -1.79 41.82
CA GLU A 280 -27.58 -1.43 42.98
C GLU A 280 -26.42 -2.42 43.18
N GLU A 281 -26.67 -3.73 43.12
CA GLU A 281 -25.60 -4.74 43.21
C GLU A 281 -24.61 -4.65 42.02
N THR A 282 -25.08 -4.19 40.85
CA THR A 282 -24.24 -4.00 39.66
C THR A 282 -23.40 -2.72 39.76
N LEU A 283 -23.95 -1.63 40.31
CA LEU A 283 -23.23 -0.40 40.60
C LEU A 283 -22.11 -0.64 41.63
N ILE A 284 -22.41 -1.33 42.74
CA ILE A 284 -21.42 -1.64 43.79
C ILE A 284 -20.22 -2.41 43.21
N LYS A 285 -20.43 -3.32 42.25
CA LYS A 285 -19.34 -4.02 41.55
C LYS A 285 -18.57 -3.09 40.61
N LYS A 286 -19.26 -2.20 39.90
CA LYS A 286 -18.62 -1.20 39.02
C LYS A 286 -17.77 -0.20 39.79
N ASP A 287 -18.20 0.23 40.97
CA ASP A 287 -17.40 1.11 41.83
C ASP A 287 -16.14 0.38 42.35
N GLN A 288 -16.24 -0.92 42.69
CA GLN A 288 -15.09 -1.75 43.05
C GLN A 288 -14.10 -1.95 41.89
N ASP A 289 -14.59 -2.20 40.67
CA ASP A 289 -13.76 -2.26 39.45
C ASP A 289 -13.03 -0.91 39.23
N LEU A 290 -13.73 0.22 39.43
CA LEU A 290 -13.17 1.57 39.26
C LEU A 290 -12.11 1.90 40.32
N GLU A 291 -12.28 1.44 41.56
CA GLU A 291 -11.27 1.60 42.62
C GLU A 291 -9.96 0.88 42.25
N ILE A 292 -10.06 -0.39 41.81
CA ILE A 292 -8.92 -1.21 41.38
C ILE A 292 -8.21 -0.57 40.18
N LEU A 293 -8.97 0.00 39.23
CA LEU A 293 -8.40 0.71 38.07
C LEU A 293 -7.69 2.02 38.47
N ARG A 294 -8.18 2.75 39.48
CA ARG A 294 -7.47 3.93 40.02
C ARG A 294 -6.14 3.57 40.65
N ASP A 295 -6.13 2.55 41.51
CA ASP A 295 -4.91 2.07 42.17
C ASP A 295 -3.88 1.56 41.15
N THR A 296 -4.34 0.80 40.14
CA THR A 296 -3.48 0.33 39.04
C THR A 296 -2.88 1.51 38.28
N ARG A 297 -3.69 2.46 37.82
CA ARG A 297 -3.23 3.65 37.09
C ARG A 297 -2.24 4.48 37.89
N LYS A 298 -2.43 4.59 39.21
CA LYS A 298 -1.51 5.28 40.12
C LYS A 298 -0.14 4.59 40.19
N THR A 299 -0.10 3.24 40.25
CA THR A 299 1.17 2.51 40.19
C THR A 299 1.87 2.61 38.82
N GLU A 300 1.11 2.73 37.73
CA GLU A 300 1.66 2.97 36.39
C GLU A 300 2.18 4.40 36.21
N GLU A 301 1.51 5.41 36.79
CA GLU A 301 1.98 6.80 36.88
C GLU A 301 3.30 6.91 37.67
N GLU A 302 3.39 6.23 38.83
CA GLU A 302 4.59 6.20 39.66
C GLU A 302 5.77 5.54 38.93
N GLN A 303 5.57 4.37 38.30
CA GLN A 303 6.60 3.70 37.48
C GLN A 303 7.01 4.53 36.26
N SER A 304 6.07 5.21 35.60
CA SER A 304 6.36 6.09 34.46
C SER A 304 7.19 7.30 34.89
N SER A 305 6.94 7.86 36.08
CA SER A 305 7.73 8.96 36.64
C SER A 305 9.19 8.55 36.90
N GLU A 306 9.40 7.35 37.43
CA GLU A 306 10.73 6.80 37.70
C GLU A 306 11.51 6.52 36.40
N LEU A 307 10.85 5.92 35.39
CA LEU A 307 11.42 5.73 34.05
C LEU A 307 11.78 7.06 33.35
N ILE A 308 10.94 8.09 33.47
CA ILE A 308 11.23 9.43 32.94
C ILE A 308 12.46 10.04 33.64
N LYS A 309 12.65 9.76 34.94
CA LYS A 309 13.83 10.23 35.67
C LYS A 309 15.11 9.54 35.18
N GLU A 310 15.13 8.21 35.10
CA GLU A 310 16.28 7.46 34.56
C GLU A 310 16.62 7.89 33.12
N LEU A 311 15.61 8.11 32.29
CA LEU A 311 15.81 8.55 30.90
C LEU A 311 16.43 9.95 30.84
N ASN A 312 15.99 10.89 31.69
CA ASN A 312 16.57 12.23 31.77
C ASN A 312 18.03 12.21 32.25
N GLU A 313 18.34 11.43 33.29
CA GLU A 313 19.71 11.24 33.78
C GLU A 313 20.62 10.66 32.68
N ARG A 314 20.12 9.68 31.91
CA ARG A 314 20.83 9.11 30.76
C ARG A 314 21.00 10.08 29.59
N CYS A 315 20.01 10.92 29.31
CA CYS A 315 20.12 11.97 28.29
C CYS A 315 21.18 13.02 28.65
N GLN A 316 21.33 13.38 29.93
CA GLN A 316 22.39 14.29 30.37
C GLN A 316 23.79 13.69 30.19
N LEU A 317 23.98 12.40 30.45
CA LEU A 317 25.26 11.71 30.21
C LEU A 317 25.59 11.67 28.71
N LEU A 318 24.64 11.29 27.86
CA LEU A 318 24.82 11.26 26.39
C LEU A 318 25.10 12.66 25.81
N GLN A 319 24.53 13.71 26.40
CA GLN A 319 24.82 15.10 26.04
C GLN A 319 26.30 15.46 26.35
N GLN A 320 26.81 15.06 27.52
CA GLN A 320 28.20 15.29 27.92
C GLN A 320 29.20 14.48 27.06
N GLU A 321 28.89 13.21 26.75
CA GLU A 321 29.70 12.39 25.86
C GLU A 321 29.78 13.00 24.45
N LYS A 322 28.65 13.45 23.91
CA LYS A 322 28.57 14.14 22.61
C LYS A 322 29.35 15.47 22.59
N GLU A 323 29.30 16.24 23.68
CA GLU A 323 30.06 17.49 23.79
C GLU A 323 31.58 17.24 23.86
N LYS A 324 32.01 16.14 24.50
CA LYS A 324 33.41 15.68 24.50
C LYS A 324 33.87 15.19 23.13
N GLU A 325 33.08 14.39 22.42
CA GLU A 325 33.41 13.99 21.04
C GLU A 325 33.48 15.20 20.10
N LEU A 326 32.61 16.19 20.28
CA LEU A 326 32.66 17.46 19.57
C LEU A 326 33.91 18.30 19.89
N SER A 327 34.46 18.25 21.11
CA SER A 327 35.75 18.90 21.39
C SER A 327 36.91 18.16 20.73
N GLU A 328 36.99 16.84 20.87
CA GLU A 328 38.09 16.04 20.30
C GLU A 328 38.10 16.08 18.75
N THR A 329 36.93 16.12 18.11
CA THR A 329 36.84 16.25 16.64
C THR A 329 37.21 17.66 16.16
N ARG A 330 36.90 18.72 16.92
CA ARG A 330 37.36 20.09 16.63
C ARG A 330 38.88 20.21 16.73
N GLU A 331 39.52 19.62 17.73
CA GLU A 331 40.99 19.61 17.86
C GLU A 331 41.65 18.88 16.69
N LYS A 332 41.14 17.70 16.31
CA LYS A 332 41.62 16.93 15.14
C LYS A 332 41.45 17.74 13.84
N PHE A 333 40.34 18.45 13.66
CA PHE A 333 40.09 19.33 12.51
C PHE A 333 41.03 20.54 12.48
N LEU A 334 41.36 21.14 13.63
CA LEU A 334 42.34 22.22 13.72
C LEU A 334 43.76 21.75 13.36
N SER A 335 44.18 20.55 13.79
CA SER A 335 45.46 19.95 13.39
C SER A 335 45.53 19.71 11.88
N LEU A 336 44.50 19.08 11.30
CA LEU A 336 44.42 18.83 9.85
C LEU A 336 44.45 20.13 9.03
N ASN A 337 43.78 21.19 9.49
CA ASN A 337 43.86 22.49 8.80
C ASN A 337 45.25 23.12 8.91
N ALA A 338 45.96 22.98 10.03
CA ALA A 338 47.34 23.45 10.16
C ALA A 338 48.30 22.70 9.23
N GLU A 339 48.12 21.39 9.06
CA GLU A 339 48.87 20.57 8.09
C GLU A 339 48.55 20.98 6.65
N ILE A 340 47.28 21.21 6.31
CA ILE A 340 46.85 21.70 4.98
C ILE A 340 47.47 23.08 4.66
N GLU A 341 47.50 24.01 5.62
CA GLU A 341 48.16 25.31 5.42
C GLU A 341 49.68 25.23 5.36
N ASP A 342 50.31 24.15 5.86
CA ASP A 342 51.73 23.88 5.66
C ASP A 342 52.03 23.25 4.29
N LEU A 343 51.18 22.34 3.83
CA LEU A 343 51.24 21.77 2.48
C LEU A 343 51.00 22.83 1.39
N LYS A 344 50.04 23.75 1.57
CA LYS A 344 49.83 24.91 0.68
C LYS A 344 51.07 25.80 0.59
N ARG A 345 51.73 26.07 1.73
CA ARG A 345 52.98 26.85 1.75
C ARG A 345 54.13 26.13 1.03
N LYS A 346 54.22 24.80 1.14
CA LYS A 346 55.18 23.98 0.37
C LYS A 346 54.90 24.01 -1.14
N MET A 347 53.65 23.78 -1.56
CA MET A 347 53.27 23.87 -2.98
C MET A 347 53.59 25.24 -3.57
N CYS A 348 53.29 26.34 -2.87
CA CYS A 348 53.60 27.69 -3.35
C CYS A 348 55.11 27.95 -3.51
N LEU A 349 55.96 27.31 -2.69
CA LEU A 349 57.42 27.36 -2.85
C LEU A 349 57.87 26.52 -4.07
N GLU A 350 57.32 25.33 -4.27
CA GLU A 350 57.59 24.48 -5.43
C GLU A 350 57.15 25.15 -6.75
N GLU A 351 55.99 25.82 -6.77
CA GLU A 351 55.54 26.64 -7.91
C GLU A 351 56.51 27.79 -8.21
N GLN A 352 57.04 28.47 -7.19
CA GLN A 352 58.05 29.52 -7.38
C GLN A 352 59.39 28.97 -7.87
N GLU A 353 59.80 27.76 -7.49
CA GLU A 353 60.99 27.11 -8.07
C GLU A 353 60.75 26.65 -9.50
N HIS A 354 59.54 26.14 -9.81
CA HIS A 354 59.15 25.78 -11.17
C HIS A 354 59.11 27.00 -12.11
N GLN A 355 58.60 28.15 -11.66
CA GLN A 355 58.66 29.40 -12.42
C GLN A 355 60.10 29.87 -12.69
N LYS A 356 61.01 29.75 -11.72
CA LYS A 356 62.45 30.07 -11.91
C LYS A 356 63.12 29.09 -12.88
N LEU A 357 62.70 27.83 -12.91
CA LEU A 357 63.15 26.83 -13.88
C LEU A 357 62.63 27.11 -15.30
N LEU A 358 61.36 27.54 -15.43
CA LEU A 358 60.78 27.99 -16.69
C LEU A 358 61.52 29.21 -17.26
N GLN A 359 61.78 30.24 -16.45
CA GLN A 359 62.54 31.41 -16.88
C GLN A 359 63.96 31.03 -17.38
N LYS A 360 64.67 30.17 -16.65
CA LYS A 360 65.97 29.64 -17.10
C LYS A 360 65.88 28.80 -18.39
N HIS A 361 64.76 28.10 -18.60
CA HIS A 361 64.54 27.36 -19.84
C HIS A 361 64.33 28.30 -21.02
N GLU A 362 63.56 29.39 -20.84
CA GLU A 362 63.39 30.45 -21.85
C GLU A 362 64.71 31.15 -22.19
N GLU A 363 65.54 31.47 -21.17
CA GLU A 363 66.89 32.01 -21.36
C GLU A 363 67.78 31.07 -22.21
N VAL A 364 67.81 29.78 -21.88
CA VAL A 364 68.60 28.77 -22.61
C VAL A 364 68.07 28.56 -24.04
N VAL A 365 66.75 28.56 -24.24
CA VAL A 365 66.14 28.48 -25.59
C VAL A 365 66.48 29.71 -26.43
N SER A 366 66.52 30.91 -25.83
CA SER A 366 66.94 32.14 -26.50
C SER A 366 68.41 32.09 -26.92
N GLN A 367 69.31 31.65 -26.03
CA GLN A 367 70.73 31.44 -26.35
C GLN A 367 70.93 30.42 -27.47
N LEU A 368 70.23 29.28 -27.42
CA LEU A 368 70.35 28.22 -28.43
C LEU A 368 69.80 28.66 -29.81
N GLN A 369 68.78 29.51 -29.84
CA GLN A 369 68.31 30.13 -31.08
C GLN A 369 69.32 31.15 -31.63
N GLN A 370 69.98 31.95 -30.77
CA GLN A 370 71.07 32.86 -31.17
C GLN A 370 72.29 32.10 -31.72
N GLU A 371 72.69 30.99 -31.08
CA GLU A 371 73.75 30.11 -31.58
C GLU A 371 73.39 29.54 -32.95
N LYS A 372 72.16 29.05 -33.12
CA LYS A 372 71.64 28.51 -34.39
C LYS A 372 71.64 29.56 -35.51
N GLU A 373 71.28 30.81 -35.23
CA GLU A 373 71.38 31.91 -36.19
C GLU A 373 72.84 32.25 -36.54
N SER A 374 73.75 32.24 -35.56
CA SER A 374 75.18 32.42 -35.81
C SER A 374 75.76 31.28 -36.66
N SER A 375 75.33 30.03 -36.42
CA SER A 375 75.73 28.85 -37.19
C SER A 375 75.17 28.87 -38.60
N ALA A 376 73.96 29.40 -38.80
CA ALA A 376 73.39 29.61 -40.14
C ALA A 376 74.19 30.67 -40.92
N SER A 377 74.58 31.77 -40.28
CA SER A 377 75.45 32.80 -40.88
C SER A 377 76.85 32.27 -41.24
N MET A 378 77.45 31.44 -40.37
CA MET A 378 78.71 30.77 -40.67
C MET A 378 78.57 29.75 -41.81
N HIS A 379 77.45 29.03 -41.89
CA HIS A 379 77.21 28.09 -42.98
C HIS A 379 76.99 28.79 -44.32
N GLN A 380 76.29 29.94 -44.34
CA GLN A 380 76.17 30.78 -45.53
C GLN A 380 77.54 31.27 -46.02
N LYS A 381 78.39 31.77 -45.12
CA LYS A 381 79.76 32.20 -45.49
C LYS A 381 80.64 31.06 -45.99
N LEU A 382 80.43 29.83 -45.48
CA LEU A 382 81.09 28.63 -46.01
C LEU A 382 80.62 28.28 -47.43
N LEU A 383 79.34 28.47 -47.74
CA LEU A 383 78.80 28.32 -49.10
C LEU A 383 79.36 29.39 -50.04
N GLU A 384 79.35 30.66 -49.62
CA GLU A 384 79.92 31.79 -50.40
C GLU A 384 81.41 31.56 -50.71
N PHE A 385 82.20 31.14 -49.72
CA PHE A 385 83.61 30.77 -49.90
C PHE A 385 83.80 29.50 -50.75
N GLN A 386 82.91 28.51 -50.63
CA GLN A 386 82.96 27.31 -51.46
C GLN A 386 82.68 27.64 -52.94
N ASP A 387 81.71 28.51 -53.21
CA ASP A 387 81.41 28.98 -54.57
C ASP A 387 82.60 29.78 -55.15
N GLU A 388 83.20 30.69 -54.37
CA GLU A 388 84.43 31.43 -54.71
C GLU A 388 85.58 30.47 -55.07
N VAL A 389 85.89 29.49 -54.22
CA VAL A 389 86.92 28.46 -54.48
C VAL A 389 86.59 27.60 -55.71
N THR A 390 85.32 27.35 -56.05
CA THR A 390 84.98 26.66 -57.31
C THR A 390 85.06 27.56 -58.55
N SER A 391 84.90 28.88 -58.39
CA SER A 391 85.15 29.86 -59.45
C SER A 391 86.64 29.97 -59.76
N ASP A 392 87.47 30.13 -58.74
CA ASP A 392 88.94 30.15 -58.89
C ASP A 392 89.47 28.86 -59.48
N ARG A 393 88.94 27.70 -59.04
CA ARG A 393 89.29 26.40 -59.66
C ARG A 393 88.89 26.33 -61.13
N ARG A 394 87.76 26.89 -61.55
CA ARG A 394 87.39 26.96 -62.98
C ARG A 394 88.34 27.85 -63.78
N LEU A 395 88.69 29.02 -63.26
CA LEU A 395 89.64 29.91 -63.92
C LEU A 395 91.02 29.23 -64.08
N LEU A 396 91.49 28.54 -63.04
CA LEU A 396 92.71 27.72 -63.11
C LEU A 396 92.59 26.52 -64.06
N GLU A 397 91.42 25.87 -64.16
CA GLU A 397 91.16 24.80 -65.13
C GLU A 397 91.12 25.34 -66.58
N GLU A 398 90.63 26.56 -66.80
CA GLU A 398 90.64 27.25 -68.11
C GLU A 398 92.07 27.71 -68.49
N GLU A 399 92.82 28.34 -67.58
CA GLU A 399 94.23 28.70 -67.80
C GLU A 399 95.12 27.47 -68.04
N LEU A 400 94.88 26.37 -67.32
CA LEU A 400 95.58 25.10 -67.53
C LEU A 400 95.23 24.48 -68.90
N ASN A 401 93.98 24.58 -69.33
CA ASN A 401 93.56 24.12 -70.65
C ASN A 401 94.17 24.97 -71.78
N ASP A 402 94.25 26.29 -71.62
CA ASP A 402 94.88 27.18 -72.60
C ASP A 402 96.41 27.02 -72.67
N THR A 403 97.08 26.84 -71.52
CA THR A 403 98.51 26.48 -71.52
C THR A 403 98.76 25.08 -72.09
N MET A 404 97.85 24.12 -71.91
CA MET A 404 97.90 22.81 -72.57
C MET A 404 97.64 22.90 -74.09
N ASN A 405 96.80 23.84 -74.53
CA ASN A 405 96.61 24.17 -75.95
C ASN A 405 97.85 24.84 -76.55
N GLU A 406 98.52 25.76 -75.83
CA GLU A 406 99.81 26.33 -76.23
C GLU A 406 100.89 25.24 -76.33
N LEU A 407 101.02 24.37 -75.34
CA LEU A 407 101.93 23.21 -75.37
C LEU A 407 101.62 22.28 -76.56
N SER A 408 100.35 22.06 -76.88
CA SER A 408 99.94 21.27 -78.05
C SER A 408 100.34 21.94 -79.37
N LYS A 409 100.22 23.28 -79.48
CA LYS A 409 100.73 24.06 -80.63
C LYS A 409 102.27 24.00 -80.72
N LEU A 410 102.97 24.02 -79.58
CA LEU A 410 104.43 23.90 -79.53
C LEU A 410 104.90 22.50 -79.92
N HIS A 411 104.32 21.44 -79.39
CA HIS A 411 104.62 20.06 -79.79
C HIS A 411 104.28 19.82 -81.27
N ALA A 412 103.25 20.48 -81.83
CA ALA A 412 102.97 20.46 -83.26
C ALA A 412 104.00 21.24 -84.13
N LYS A 413 104.72 22.22 -83.57
CA LYS A 413 105.87 22.88 -84.21
C LYS A 413 107.12 22.00 -84.10
N GLU A 414 107.38 21.44 -82.93
CA GLU A 414 108.48 20.50 -82.67
C GLU A 414 108.39 19.27 -83.58
N LYS A 415 107.21 18.67 -83.73
CA LYS A 415 106.96 17.53 -84.65
C LYS A 415 107.04 17.90 -86.14
N LYS A 416 107.12 19.19 -86.48
CA LYS A 416 107.53 19.68 -87.82
C LYS A 416 109.05 19.87 -87.90
N ALA A 417 109.67 20.37 -86.84
CA ALA A 417 111.13 20.46 -86.72
C ALA A 417 111.79 19.06 -86.77
N GLU A 418 111.26 18.06 -86.06
CA GLU A 418 111.68 16.65 -86.14
C GLU A 418 111.65 16.12 -87.59
N LYS A 419 110.63 16.50 -88.37
CA LYS A 419 110.50 16.07 -89.77
C LYS A 419 111.56 16.72 -90.65
N LEU A 420 111.82 18.02 -90.46
CA LEU A 420 112.92 18.72 -91.11
C LEU A 420 114.28 18.16 -90.71
N VAL A 421 114.52 17.86 -89.43
CA VAL A 421 115.73 17.20 -88.94
C VAL A 421 115.88 15.82 -89.58
N LYS A 422 114.82 15.00 -89.64
CA LYS A 422 114.87 13.67 -90.29
C LYS A 422 115.08 13.75 -91.81
N GLN A 423 114.62 14.81 -92.47
CA GLN A 423 114.97 15.08 -93.88
C GLN A 423 116.44 15.46 -94.04
N LEU A 424 116.95 16.38 -93.22
CA LEU A 424 118.37 16.78 -93.19
C LEU A 424 119.30 15.61 -92.80
N GLU A 425 118.87 14.70 -91.92
CA GLU A 425 119.58 13.46 -91.61
C GLU A 425 119.63 12.49 -92.81
N GLN A 426 118.58 12.45 -93.65
CA GLN A 426 118.60 11.66 -94.87
C GLN A 426 119.52 12.28 -95.93
N GLU A 427 119.51 13.61 -96.07
CA GLU A 427 120.44 14.34 -96.95
C GLU A 427 121.90 14.16 -96.51
N MET A 428 122.18 14.33 -95.21
CA MET A 428 123.50 14.02 -94.63
C MET A 428 123.91 12.56 -94.83
N LYS A 429 122.98 11.60 -94.75
CA LYS A 429 123.27 10.18 -95.03
C LYS A 429 123.57 9.92 -96.50
N SER A 430 122.95 10.62 -97.44
CA SER A 430 123.35 10.54 -98.87
C SER A 430 124.73 11.18 -99.11
N GLN A 431 125.01 12.35 -98.55
CA GLN A 431 126.31 13.02 -98.68
C GLN A 431 127.45 12.23 -98.01
N ALA A 432 127.18 11.59 -96.86
CA ALA A 432 128.13 10.68 -96.22
C ALA A 432 128.41 9.43 -97.08
N LEU A 433 127.42 8.94 -97.85
CA LEU A 433 127.60 7.82 -98.77
C LEU A 433 128.49 8.20 -99.97
N GLU A 434 128.37 9.42 -100.49
CA GLU A 434 129.27 9.96 -101.53
C GLU A 434 130.71 10.16 -101.00
N LEU A 435 130.86 10.67 -99.77
CA LEU A 435 132.16 10.80 -99.12
C LEU A 435 132.83 9.44 -98.88
N ALA A 436 132.09 8.42 -98.44
CA ALA A 436 132.61 7.06 -98.26
C ALA A 436 133.13 6.45 -99.58
N GLN A 437 132.49 6.75 -100.73
CA GLN A 437 132.97 6.32 -102.05
C GLN A 437 134.27 7.03 -102.50
N MET A 438 134.60 8.18 -101.91
CA MET A 438 135.88 8.87 -102.10
C MET A 438 136.95 8.32 -101.13
N GLU A 439 136.57 8.01 -99.90
CA GLU A 439 137.49 7.51 -98.86
C GLU A 439 138.05 6.11 -99.19
N VAL A 440 137.25 5.24 -99.84
CA VAL A 440 137.70 3.95 -100.39
C VAL A 440 138.83 4.11 -101.42
N LYS A 441 138.88 5.23 -102.17
CA LYS A 441 139.99 5.50 -103.11
C LYS A 441 141.25 6.02 -102.41
N LEU A 442 141.12 6.56 -101.20
CA LEU A 442 142.26 7.07 -100.42
C LEU A 442 142.97 5.94 -99.66
N ASN A 443 142.22 5.01 -99.08
CA ASN A 443 142.78 3.91 -98.28
C ASN A 443 143.63 2.92 -99.09
N GLY A 444 143.46 2.86 -100.42
CA GLY A 444 144.36 2.13 -101.32
C GLY A 444 145.80 2.67 -101.37
N LYS A 445 146.06 3.88 -100.84
CA LYS A 445 147.40 4.49 -100.78
C LYS A 445 148.12 4.32 -99.44
N ASN A 446 147.39 4.15 -98.33
CA ASN A 446 148.00 3.99 -97.00
C ASN A 446 148.62 2.60 -96.74
N ALA A 447 148.34 1.61 -97.60
CA ALA A 447 148.89 0.25 -97.48
C ALA A 447 150.43 0.18 -97.64
N GLU A 448 151.07 1.20 -98.22
CA GLU A 448 152.53 1.31 -98.36
C GLU A 448 153.24 1.68 -97.02
N LEU A 449 152.51 2.11 -95.98
CA LEU A 449 153.06 2.81 -94.80
C LEU A 449 153.21 1.96 -93.52
N GLU A 450 152.59 0.78 -93.44
CA GLU A 450 152.74 -0.11 -92.26
C GLU A 450 154.07 -0.89 -92.23
N GLN A 451 154.86 -0.88 -93.30
CA GLN A 451 156.13 -1.63 -93.37
C GLN A 451 157.30 -0.97 -92.61
N ILE A 452 157.08 0.20 -91.97
CA ILE A 452 158.14 1.01 -91.31
C ILE A 452 157.95 1.10 -89.79
N LYS A 453 156.79 0.67 -89.25
CA LYS A 453 156.46 0.79 -87.81
C LYS A 453 157.23 -0.15 -86.88
N GLU A 454 157.89 -1.17 -87.40
CA GLU A 454 158.54 -2.21 -86.59
C GLU A 454 159.94 -1.82 -86.06
N MET A 455 160.57 -0.76 -86.60
CA MET A 455 162.02 -0.53 -86.43
C MET A 455 162.47 0.55 -85.42
N HIS A 456 161.56 1.27 -84.73
CA HIS A 456 162.00 2.32 -83.79
C HIS A 456 161.21 2.45 -82.48
N SER A 457 160.81 1.30 -81.93
CA SER A 457 160.31 1.19 -80.55
C SER A 457 161.38 1.47 -79.45
N ASN A 458 162.58 1.95 -79.79
CA ASN A 458 163.74 2.06 -78.90
C ASN A 458 164.26 3.49 -78.67
N ALA A 459 163.55 4.54 -79.11
CA ALA A 459 163.88 5.95 -78.85
C ALA A 459 163.15 6.52 -77.61
N VAL A 460 163.03 5.69 -76.56
CA VAL A 460 162.41 6.06 -75.27
C VAL A 460 163.48 6.65 -74.33
N LEU A 461 163.13 7.70 -73.57
CA LEU A 461 163.92 8.35 -72.51
C LEU A 461 165.06 9.34 -72.89
N GLN A 462 164.81 10.19 -73.89
CA GLN A 462 165.26 11.60 -73.95
C GLN A 462 164.42 12.27 -75.05
N ILE A 463 163.51 13.21 -74.76
CA ILE A 463 163.75 14.52 -74.13
C ILE A 463 162.64 14.83 -73.10
N GLN A 464 163.04 15.21 -71.88
CA GLN A 464 162.23 16.08 -71.01
C GLN A 464 162.51 17.54 -71.39
N GLU A 465 161.59 18.44 -71.04
CA GLU A 465 161.62 19.87 -71.38
C GLU A 465 161.31 20.11 -72.88
N GLU A 466 160.38 20.97 -73.29
CA GLU A 466 159.72 22.07 -72.57
C GLU A 466 158.17 21.94 -72.56
N HIS A 467 157.46 23.07 -72.41
CA HIS A 467 156.00 23.20 -72.43
C HIS A 467 155.20 22.55 -71.30
N SER A 468 155.82 22.50 -70.11
CA SER A 468 155.16 22.56 -68.79
C SER A 468 154.32 23.85 -68.54
N ASN A 469 153.90 24.57 -69.59
CA ASN A 469 153.46 25.97 -69.55
C ASN A 469 152.02 26.23 -70.04
N THR A 470 151.21 25.19 -70.29
CA THR A 470 149.75 25.32 -70.44
C THR A 470 148.99 24.89 -69.18
N LEU A 471 149.62 24.15 -68.26
CA LEU A 471 149.05 23.74 -66.97
C LEU A 471 148.84 24.89 -65.96
N CYS A 472 149.37 26.09 -66.23
CA CYS A 472 149.36 27.23 -65.30
C CYS A 472 148.11 28.16 -65.41
N LYS A 473 147.12 27.83 -66.26
CA LYS A 473 145.87 28.62 -66.38
C LYS A 473 144.58 27.93 -65.93
N LEU A 474 144.54 26.60 -65.81
CA LEU A 474 143.35 25.89 -65.30
C LEU A 474 143.31 25.76 -63.76
N GLY A 475 144.45 25.88 -63.07
CA GLY A 475 144.55 25.62 -61.63
C GLY A 475 143.84 26.62 -60.71
N LYS A 476 143.43 27.81 -61.20
CA LYS A 476 142.78 28.82 -60.35
C LYS A 476 141.26 28.61 -60.20
N SER A 477 140.55 28.27 -61.26
CA SER A 477 139.10 28.06 -61.19
C SER A 477 138.69 26.81 -60.40
N VAL A 478 139.54 25.77 -60.37
CA VAL A 478 139.25 24.52 -59.62
C VAL A 478 139.17 24.76 -58.11
N ALA A 479 139.97 25.69 -57.57
CA ALA A 479 139.96 26.02 -56.15
C ALA A 479 138.66 26.73 -55.71
N GLU A 480 138.08 27.56 -56.57
CA GLU A 480 136.83 28.27 -56.29
C GLU A 480 135.63 27.28 -56.32
N PHE A 481 135.59 26.37 -57.29
CA PHE A 481 134.53 25.35 -57.38
C PHE A 481 134.54 24.34 -56.22
N GLU A 482 135.71 23.92 -55.71
CA GLU A 482 135.78 23.04 -54.53
C GLU A 482 135.22 23.71 -53.25
N SER A 483 135.38 25.04 -53.10
CA SER A 483 134.82 25.75 -51.94
C SER A 483 133.29 25.81 -51.96
N TYR A 484 132.69 26.19 -53.10
CA TYR A 484 131.22 26.18 -53.27
C TYR A 484 130.62 24.79 -53.09
N LYS A 485 131.27 23.76 -53.64
CA LYS A 485 130.88 22.35 -53.50
C LYS A 485 130.86 21.88 -52.05
N LYS A 486 131.75 22.41 -51.19
CA LYS A 486 131.74 22.12 -49.76
C LYS A 486 130.56 22.79 -49.04
N THR A 487 130.36 24.10 -49.22
CA THR A 487 129.25 24.83 -48.57
C THR A 487 127.89 24.24 -48.95
N ILE A 488 127.69 23.94 -50.24
CA ILE A 488 126.45 23.33 -50.75
C ILE A 488 126.26 21.91 -50.19
N ALA A 489 127.33 21.13 -49.96
CA ALA A 489 127.22 19.82 -49.32
C ALA A 489 126.82 19.93 -47.84
N GLU A 490 127.28 20.95 -47.13
CA GLU A 490 126.94 21.22 -45.73
C GLU A 490 125.50 21.73 -45.59
N GLU A 491 125.01 22.60 -46.48
CA GLU A 491 123.59 22.99 -46.57
C GLU A 491 122.69 21.80 -46.92
N ILE A 492 123.06 20.97 -47.90
CA ILE A 492 122.31 19.74 -48.25
C ILE A 492 122.28 18.75 -47.09
N HIS A 493 123.31 18.71 -46.23
CA HIS A 493 123.30 17.89 -45.03
C HIS A 493 122.35 18.44 -43.94
N SER A 494 122.34 19.77 -43.74
CA SER A 494 121.40 20.43 -42.82
C SER A 494 119.94 20.22 -43.25
N LEU A 495 119.65 20.50 -44.53
CA LEU A 495 118.30 20.33 -45.11
C LEU A 495 117.84 18.87 -45.11
N LYS A 496 118.75 17.89 -45.15
CA LYS A 496 118.39 16.47 -44.98
C LYS A 496 118.00 16.12 -43.55
N LEU A 497 118.71 16.66 -42.55
CA LEU A 497 118.36 16.49 -41.13
C LEU A 497 116.99 17.12 -40.82
N GLU A 498 116.75 18.34 -41.32
CA GLU A 498 115.50 19.05 -41.17
C GLU A 498 114.33 18.33 -41.86
N ASN A 499 114.55 17.82 -43.08
CA ASN A 499 113.56 17.03 -43.81
C ASN A 499 113.28 15.67 -43.15
N THR A 500 114.26 15.02 -42.48
CA THR A 500 113.97 13.83 -41.66
C THR A 500 113.15 14.17 -40.41
N SER A 501 113.42 15.30 -39.73
CA SER A 501 112.61 15.76 -38.59
C SER A 501 111.16 16.04 -39.01
N LEU A 502 110.97 16.75 -40.14
CA LEU A 502 109.65 17.04 -40.70
C LEU A 502 108.93 15.77 -41.18
N GLN A 503 109.65 14.74 -41.63
CA GLN A 503 109.05 13.45 -41.95
C GLN A 503 108.57 12.68 -40.71
N GLU A 504 109.26 12.78 -39.57
CA GLU A 504 108.77 12.23 -38.30
C GLU A 504 107.56 13.01 -37.75
N GLU A 505 107.56 14.35 -37.85
CA GLU A 505 106.38 15.15 -37.49
C GLU A 505 105.18 14.84 -38.41
N VAL A 506 105.37 14.74 -39.72
CA VAL A 506 104.32 14.35 -40.67
C VAL A 506 103.85 12.90 -40.43
N ALA A 507 104.72 11.99 -39.99
CA ALA A 507 104.33 10.64 -39.59
C ALA A 507 103.47 10.65 -38.31
N ASN A 508 103.86 11.43 -37.29
CA ASN A 508 103.08 11.60 -36.06
C ASN A 508 101.74 12.29 -36.31
N LEU A 509 101.69 13.33 -37.15
CA LEU A 509 100.45 14.00 -37.56
C LEU A 509 99.55 13.08 -38.40
N LYS A 510 100.12 12.23 -39.28
CA LYS A 510 99.36 11.18 -39.97
C LYS A 510 98.77 10.16 -39.01
N LYS A 511 99.52 9.76 -37.97
CA LYS A 511 99.03 8.84 -36.95
C LYS A 511 97.89 9.46 -36.14
N ILE A 512 98.07 10.68 -35.62
CA ILE A 512 97.01 11.44 -34.94
C ILE A 512 95.78 11.64 -35.85
N GLY A 513 96.00 11.86 -37.15
CA GLY A 513 94.92 11.92 -38.15
C GLY A 513 94.18 10.61 -38.34
N GLN A 514 94.88 9.47 -38.32
CA GLN A 514 94.28 8.13 -38.39
C GLN A 514 93.53 7.76 -37.11
N ASP A 515 94.11 8.05 -35.94
CA ASP A 515 93.49 7.81 -34.63
C ASP A 515 92.20 8.67 -34.47
N ASN A 516 92.25 9.95 -34.86
CA ASN A 516 91.06 10.82 -34.92
C ASN A 516 90.03 10.36 -35.96
N LEU A 517 90.46 9.80 -37.10
CA LEU A 517 89.55 9.25 -38.11
C LEU A 517 88.84 7.98 -37.59
N GLN A 518 89.52 7.14 -36.81
CA GLN A 518 88.88 6.00 -36.12
C GLN A 518 87.87 6.48 -35.08
N LEU A 519 88.24 7.45 -34.22
CA LEU A 519 87.32 8.03 -33.23
C LEU A 519 86.09 8.68 -33.89
N LEU A 520 86.26 9.37 -35.03
CA LEU A 520 85.15 9.90 -35.80
C LEU A 520 84.27 8.79 -36.40
N GLN A 521 84.86 7.71 -36.92
CA GLN A 521 84.10 6.56 -37.43
C GLN A 521 83.36 5.81 -36.31
N GLU A 522 83.87 5.77 -35.08
CA GLU A 522 83.19 5.18 -33.92
C GLU A 522 82.09 6.10 -33.37
N ALA A 523 82.33 7.41 -33.31
CA ALA A 523 81.31 8.42 -33.02
C ALA A 523 80.19 8.40 -34.07
N GLU A 524 80.51 8.19 -35.34
CA GLU A 524 79.52 8.10 -36.42
C GLU A 524 78.76 6.76 -36.40
N LYS A 525 79.43 5.64 -36.12
CA LYS A 525 78.75 4.33 -35.89
C LYS A 525 77.80 4.38 -34.71
N THR A 526 78.21 4.97 -33.58
CA THR A 526 77.34 5.11 -32.40
C THR A 526 76.18 6.08 -32.64
N LYS A 527 76.43 7.22 -33.30
CA LYS A 527 75.39 8.16 -33.76
C LYS A 527 74.40 7.53 -34.74
N ASN A 528 74.87 6.70 -35.66
CA ASN A 528 74.01 5.99 -36.62
C ASN A 528 73.24 4.84 -35.96
N LYS A 529 73.83 4.10 -35.01
CA LYS A 529 73.10 3.13 -34.19
C LYS A 529 72.00 3.79 -33.35
N ALA A 530 72.28 4.94 -32.72
CA ALA A 530 71.28 5.72 -32.00
C ALA A 530 70.17 6.26 -32.93
N LYS A 531 70.51 6.67 -34.16
CA LYS A 531 69.52 7.01 -35.19
C LYS A 531 68.68 5.79 -35.60
N GLU A 532 69.27 4.62 -35.78
CA GLU A 532 68.53 3.38 -36.11
C GLU A 532 67.58 2.97 -34.98
N GLU A 533 68.01 3.07 -33.72
CA GLU A 533 67.18 2.76 -32.56
C GLU A 533 66.05 3.79 -32.39
N CYS A 534 66.32 5.08 -32.60
CA CYS A 534 65.30 6.13 -32.63
C CYS A 534 64.33 5.97 -33.81
N ALA A 535 64.82 5.65 -35.01
CA ALA A 535 63.98 5.38 -36.18
C ALA A 535 63.12 4.13 -36.02
N ARG A 536 63.65 3.07 -35.38
CA ARG A 536 62.91 1.86 -35.04
C ARG A 536 61.82 2.15 -34.01
N MET A 537 62.12 2.97 -33.00
CA MET A 537 61.15 3.40 -31.99
C MET A 537 60.07 4.32 -32.58
N LEU A 538 60.43 5.23 -33.50
CA LEU A 538 59.48 6.03 -34.26
C LEU A 538 58.59 5.15 -35.14
N LEU A 539 59.14 4.16 -35.85
CA LEU A 539 58.37 3.21 -36.67
C LEU A 539 57.42 2.36 -35.81
N GLU A 540 57.85 1.97 -34.60
CA GLU A 540 57.01 1.24 -33.64
C GLU A 540 55.88 2.11 -33.07
N VAL A 541 56.15 3.39 -32.76
CA VAL A 541 55.12 4.36 -32.36
C VAL A 541 54.15 4.63 -33.52
N GLN A 542 54.66 4.78 -34.75
CA GLN A 542 53.86 5.08 -35.94
C GLN A 542 52.98 3.88 -36.36
N THR A 543 53.47 2.64 -36.20
CA THR A 543 52.64 1.44 -36.40
C THR A 543 51.64 1.23 -35.27
N LYS A 544 51.99 1.52 -34.00
CA LYS A 544 51.02 1.54 -32.89
C LYS A 544 49.94 2.61 -33.07
N LEU A 545 50.29 3.78 -33.61
CA LEU A 545 49.34 4.84 -33.96
C LEU A 545 48.39 4.35 -35.06
N ALA A 546 48.92 3.85 -36.19
CA ALA A 546 48.12 3.34 -37.30
C ALA A 546 47.20 2.16 -36.90
N LEU A 547 47.66 1.27 -36.01
CA LEU A 547 46.83 0.21 -35.43
C LEU A 547 45.70 0.78 -34.56
N LYS A 548 45.96 1.82 -33.76
CA LYS A 548 44.91 2.48 -32.96
C LYS A 548 43.94 3.29 -33.82
N GLU A 549 44.41 3.94 -34.87
CA GLU A 549 43.55 4.61 -35.86
C GLU A 549 42.62 3.60 -36.54
N ALA A 550 43.15 2.45 -36.98
CA ALA A 550 42.36 1.36 -37.56
C ALA A 550 41.35 0.74 -36.56
N GLU A 551 41.73 0.55 -35.29
CA GLU A 551 40.80 0.14 -34.23
C GLU A 551 39.67 1.17 -34.05
N THR A 552 40.00 2.47 -33.98
CA THR A 552 39.00 3.52 -33.80
C THR A 552 38.05 3.61 -34.99
N GLU A 553 38.54 3.51 -36.23
CA GLU A 553 37.70 3.54 -37.41
C GLU A 553 36.79 2.29 -37.47
N GLY A 554 37.30 1.10 -37.12
CA GLY A 554 36.47 -0.11 -37.01
C GLY A 554 35.36 0.00 -35.94
N THR A 555 35.62 0.66 -34.80
CA THR A 555 34.55 0.97 -33.83
C THR A 555 33.54 1.98 -34.38
N LYS A 556 34.01 2.99 -35.11
CA LYS A 556 33.18 4.03 -35.76
C LYS A 556 32.28 3.45 -36.86
N GLU A 557 32.78 2.53 -37.68
CA GLU A 557 31.98 1.75 -38.62
C GLU A 557 30.92 0.90 -37.91
N SER A 558 31.27 0.23 -36.82
CA SER A 558 30.32 -0.53 -35.99
C SER A 558 29.19 0.36 -35.42
N TYR A 559 29.53 1.54 -34.90
CA TYR A 559 28.52 2.50 -34.42
C TYR A 559 27.65 3.06 -35.56
N LEU A 560 28.23 3.37 -36.71
CA LEU A 560 27.49 3.81 -37.90
C LEU A 560 26.54 2.73 -38.42
N ALA A 561 26.96 1.45 -38.43
CA ALA A 561 26.10 0.32 -38.78
C ALA A 561 24.94 0.13 -37.79
N GLN A 562 25.17 0.33 -36.49
CA GLN A 562 24.10 0.33 -35.48
C GLN A 562 23.13 1.49 -35.67
N ILE A 563 23.62 2.71 -35.94
CA ILE A 563 22.79 3.89 -36.23
C ILE A 563 21.95 3.67 -37.50
N ALA A 564 22.52 3.07 -38.55
CA ALA A 564 21.76 2.73 -39.76
C ALA A 564 20.61 1.75 -39.46
N LYS A 565 20.87 0.68 -38.69
CA LYS A 565 19.86 -0.30 -38.27
C LYS A 565 18.78 0.27 -37.35
N LEU A 566 19.09 1.33 -36.60
CA LEU A 566 18.11 2.07 -35.80
C LEU A 566 17.25 3.02 -36.66
N LYS A 567 17.82 3.64 -37.69
CA LYS A 567 17.06 4.45 -38.67
C LYS A 567 16.09 3.60 -39.49
N GLU A 568 16.55 2.46 -40.00
CA GLU A 568 15.72 1.50 -40.76
C GLU A 568 14.48 1.06 -39.94
N LYS A 569 14.68 0.69 -38.66
CA LYS A 569 13.58 0.37 -37.74
C LYS A 569 12.66 1.55 -37.44
N LEU A 570 13.18 2.78 -37.40
CA LEU A 570 12.38 3.99 -37.16
C LEU A 570 11.51 4.32 -38.38
N GLU A 571 12.02 4.14 -39.59
CA GLU A 571 11.23 4.27 -40.82
C GLU A 571 10.16 3.18 -40.93
N GLU A 572 10.49 1.92 -40.62
CA GLU A 572 9.52 0.81 -40.55
C GLU A 572 8.38 1.11 -39.55
N GLN A 573 8.72 1.56 -38.34
CA GLN A 573 7.73 1.98 -37.34
C GLN A 573 6.90 3.20 -37.79
N THR A 574 7.51 4.13 -38.55
CA THR A 574 6.82 5.33 -39.05
C THR A 574 5.79 4.98 -40.13
N GLU A 575 6.12 4.08 -41.06
CA GLU A 575 5.15 3.59 -42.05
C GLU A 575 4.04 2.75 -41.41
N ASP A 576 4.37 1.92 -40.43
CA ASP A 576 3.37 1.11 -39.74
C ASP A 576 2.44 1.97 -38.85
N LEU A 577 2.89 3.14 -38.38
CA LEU A 577 2.05 4.17 -37.77
C LEU A 577 1.15 4.88 -38.80
N LYS A 578 1.65 5.21 -40.00
CA LYS A 578 0.81 5.78 -41.09
C LYS A 578 -0.32 4.84 -41.47
N ARG A 579 -0.04 3.55 -41.66
CA ARG A 579 -1.08 2.52 -41.93
C ARG A 579 -2.16 2.49 -40.85
N LYS A 580 -1.77 2.55 -39.57
CA LYS A 580 -2.71 2.58 -38.43
C LYS A 580 -3.55 3.86 -38.42
N LEU A 581 -2.97 5.01 -38.79
CA LEU A 581 -3.68 6.28 -38.93
C LEU A 581 -4.72 6.26 -40.08
N GLU A 582 -4.43 5.55 -41.18
CA GLU A 582 -5.36 5.35 -42.30
C GLU A 582 -6.57 4.48 -41.90
N VAL A 583 -6.33 3.44 -41.10
CA VAL A 583 -7.38 2.58 -40.50
C VAL A 583 -8.19 3.33 -39.44
N GLU A 584 -7.58 4.25 -38.67
CA GLU A 584 -8.29 5.18 -37.79
C GLU A 584 -9.22 6.13 -38.56
N ARG A 585 -8.74 6.72 -39.67
CA ARG A 585 -9.54 7.63 -40.51
C ARG A 585 -10.80 6.96 -41.04
N SER A 586 -10.69 5.72 -41.48
CA SER A 586 -11.84 4.91 -41.96
C SER A 586 -12.75 4.37 -40.84
N ARG A 587 -12.32 4.43 -39.56
CA ARG A 587 -13.19 4.23 -38.39
C ARG A 587 -13.94 5.50 -37.98
N LYS A 588 -13.35 6.69 -38.14
CA LYS A 588 -14.00 7.96 -37.74
C LYS A 588 -15.31 8.21 -38.48
N THR A 589 -15.35 7.92 -39.79
CA THR A 589 -16.57 7.99 -40.61
C THR A 589 -17.70 7.06 -40.15
N ILE A 590 -17.40 5.99 -39.40
CA ILE A 590 -18.41 5.08 -38.82
C ILE A 590 -18.91 5.64 -37.47
N ASN A 591 -18.03 6.26 -36.69
CA ASN A 591 -18.42 6.86 -35.41
C ASN A 591 -19.31 8.10 -35.58
N GLU A 592 -19.18 8.87 -36.67
CA GLU A 592 -20.02 10.05 -36.89
C GLU A 592 -21.51 9.67 -37.02
N ASP A 593 -21.83 8.60 -37.76
CA ASP A 593 -23.19 8.02 -37.83
C ASP A 593 -23.71 7.59 -36.44
N VAL A 594 -22.88 6.92 -35.63
CA VAL A 594 -23.25 6.51 -34.26
C VAL A 594 -23.53 7.72 -33.36
N THR A 595 -22.74 8.80 -33.47
CA THR A 595 -22.98 10.03 -32.69
C THR A 595 -24.19 10.84 -33.15
N SER A 596 -24.76 10.56 -34.33
CA SER A 596 -26.04 11.16 -34.73
C SER A 596 -27.21 10.47 -34.01
N SER A 597 -27.25 9.14 -34.02
CA SER A 597 -28.28 8.33 -33.36
C SER A 597 -28.34 8.57 -31.84
N LEU A 598 -27.18 8.60 -31.16
CA LEU A 598 -27.12 8.89 -29.71
C LEU A 598 -27.66 10.28 -29.33
N LYS A 599 -27.58 11.28 -30.22
CA LYS A 599 -28.15 12.61 -29.97
C LYS A 599 -29.67 12.62 -30.02
N GLU A 600 -30.29 11.71 -30.78
CA GLU A 600 -31.74 11.56 -30.80
C GLU A 600 -32.25 10.84 -29.54
N GLU A 601 -31.55 9.81 -29.05
CA GLU A 601 -31.88 9.15 -27.78
C GLU A 601 -31.73 10.09 -26.58
N ILE A 602 -30.65 10.89 -26.50
CA ILE A 602 -30.48 11.90 -25.44
C ILE A 602 -31.64 12.93 -25.45
N LYS A 603 -32.23 13.19 -26.62
CA LYS A 603 -33.39 14.09 -26.76
C LYS A 603 -34.70 13.45 -26.29
N THR A 604 -34.93 12.16 -26.55
CA THR A 604 -36.14 11.46 -26.06
C THR A 604 -36.11 11.28 -24.54
N TRP A 605 -34.96 10.91 -23.96
CA TRP A 605 -34.78 10.80 -22.51
C TRP A 605 -35.00 12.14 -21.77
N ARG A 606 -34.54 13.26 -22.34
CA ARG A 606 -34.74 14.60 -21.74
C ARG A 606 -36.22 14.97 -21.65
N ASN A 607 -36.98 14.74 -22.73
CA ASN A 607 -38.42 14.99 -22.74
C ASN A 607 -39.15 14.13 -21.71
N LEU A 608 -38.78 12.85 -21.58
CA LEU A 608 -39.33 11.93 -20.57
C LEU A 608 -39.07 12.40 -19.13
N TYR A 609 -37.90 13.00 -18.87
CA TYR A 609 -37.56 13.56 -17.57
C TYR A 609 -38.38 14.81 -17.23
N GLU A 610 -38.54 15.74 -18.16
CA GLU A 610 -39.41 16.92 -17.96
C GLU A 610 -40.87 16.51 -17.72
N ASP A 611 -41.37 15.52 -18.46
CA ASP A 611 -42.73 15.01 -18.32
C ASP A 611 -42.98 14.29 -16.98
N LEU A 612 -41.95 13.66 -16.41
CA LEU A 612 -41.96 13.08 -15.06
C LEU A 612 -41.87 14.16 -13.96
N HIS A 613 -41.00 15.15 -14.14
CA HIS A 613 -40.83 16.27 -13.21
C HIS A 613 -42.13 17.08 -13.09
N ASN A 614 -42.77 17.39 -14.21
CA ASN A 614 -44.05 18.11 -14.24
C ASN A 614 -45.19 17.35 -13.53
N LYS A 615 -45.19 16.02 -13.56
CA LYS A 615 -46.16 15.18 -12.81
C LYS A 615 -45.86 15.09 -11.31
N THR A 616 -44.59 15.24 -10.92
CA THR A 616 -44.15 15.12 -9.52
C THR A 616 -44.29 16.44 -8.76
N LYS A 617 -44.06 17.57 -9.45
CA LYS A 617 -44.13 18.94 -8.90
C LYS A 617 -45.37 19.28 -8.04
N PRO A 618 -46.62 18.94 -8.41
CA PRO A 618 -47.78 19.26 -7.56
C PRO A 618 -47.79 18.51 -6.22
N PHE A 619 -47.19 17.31 -6.14
CA PHE A 619 -47.09 16.57 -4.88
C PHE A 619 -46.07 17.21 -3.92
N GLN A 620 -44.97 17.75 -4.45
CA GLN A 620 -44.03 18.53 -3.64
C GLN A 620 -44.72 19.75 -3.02
N GLN A 621 -45.46 20.51 -3.82
CA GLN A 621 -46.19 21.70 -3.36
C GLN A 621 -47.28 21.37 -2.32
N GLN A 622 -47.84 20.15 -2.32
CA GLN A 622 -48.72 19.67 -1.25
C GLN A 622 -47.95 19.34 0.02
N LEU A 623 -46.76 18.73 -0.09
CA LEU A 623 -45.87 18.45 1.04
C LEU A 623 -45.43 19.74 1.74
N ASP A 624 -44.98 20.73 0.96
CA ASP A 624 -44.54 22.04 1.44
C ASP A 624 -45.68 22.77 2.19
N ALA A 625 -46.92 22.63 1.71
CA ALA A 625 -48.11 23.20 2.35
C ALA A 625 -48.47 22.51 3.69
N PHE A 626 -48.38 21.18 3.76
CA PHE A 626 -48.57 20.44 5.02
C PHE A 626 -47.47 20.75 6.04
N GLU A 627 -46.23 20.98 5.61
CA GLU A 627 -45.16 21.41 6.52
C GLU A 627 -45.41 22.83 7.04
N ALA A 628 -45.90 23.76 6.20
CA ALA A 628 -46.33 25.08 6.65
C ALA A 628 -47.47 25.01 7.68
N GLU A 629 -48.52 24.22 7.44
CA GLU A 629 -49.63 24.02 8.37
C GLU A 629 -49.17 23.42 9.72
N LYS A 630 -48.29 22.41 9.68
CA LYS A 630 -47.62 21.84 10.85
C LYS A 630 -46.84 22.90 11.65
N THR A 631 -46.13 23.82 11.01
CA THR A 631 -45.43 24.91 11.73
C THR A 631 -46.38 25.95 12.32
N ALA A 632 -47.52 26.24 11.68
CA ALA A 632 -48.54 27.12 12.23
C ALA A 632 -49.17 26.54 13.51
N LEU A 633 -49.57 25.26 13.48
CA LEU A 633 -50.12 24.55 14.64
C LEU A 633 -49.13 24.46 15.81
N LEU A 634 -47.82 24.27 15.54
CA LEU A 634 -46.78 24.30 16.56
C LEU A 634 -46.68 25.68 17.25
N ASN A 635 -46.86 26.77 16.51
CA ASN A 635 -46.84 28.12 17.07
C ASN A 635 -48.08 28.43 17.94
N GLU A 636 -49.27 27.96 17.55
CA GLU A 636 -50.49 28.06 18.40
C GLU A 636 -50.37 27.22 19.68
N HIS A 637 -49.74 26.05 19.59
CA HIS A 637 -49.44 25.23 20.78
C HIS A 637 -48.40 25.90 21.70
N GLY A 638 -47.41 26.61 21.12
CA GLY A 638 -46.49 27.47 21.88
C GLY A 638 -47.20 28.59 22.63
N ALA A 639 -48.13 29.30 21.97
CA ALA A 639 -48.90 30.39 22.59
C ALA A 639 -49.79 29.90 23.74
N THR A 640 -50.49 28.79 23.55
CA THR A 640 -51.34 28.19 24.61
C THR A 640 -50.52 27.62 25.77
N GLN A 641 -49.33 27.06 25.52
CA GLN A 641 -48.38 26.69 26.58
C GLN A 641 -47.87 27.92 27.34
N GLU A 642 -47.72 29.08 26.70
CA GLU A 642 -47.33 30.32 27.37
C GLU A 642 -48.43 30.87 28.29
N GLU A 643 -49.71 30.73 27.92
CA GLU A 643 -50.84 31.02 28.81
C GLU A 643 -50.96 30.04 29.97
N LEU A 644 -50.73 28.74 29.74
CA LEU A 644 -50.66 27.73 30.79
C LEU A 644 -49.54 28.04 31.79
N ASN A 645 -48.38 28.51 31.31
CA ASN A 645 -47.28 28.96 32.15
C ASN A 645 -47.65 30.22 32.96
N LYS A 646 -48.38 31.18 32.39
CA LYS A 646 -48.89 32.38 33.11
C LYS A 646 -49.89 31.99 34.21
N LEU A 647 -50.79 31.03 33.94
CA LEU A 647 -51.69 30.45 34.96
C LEU A 647 -50.89 29.75 36.07
N SER A 648 -49.91 28.93 35.70
CA SER A 648 -49.04 28.21 36.63
C SER A 648 -48.25 29.18 37.54
N ASP A 649 -47.75 30.29 37.00
CA ASP A 649 -47.04 31.31 37.80
C ASP A 649 -47.96 32.13 38.71
N ALA A 650 -49.24 32.29 38.36
CA ALA A 650 -50.26 32.82 39.26
C ALA A 650 -50.59 31.84 40.40
N TYR A 651 -50.73 30.55 40.09
CA TYR A 651 -50.96 29.49 41.09
C TYR A 651 -49.75 29.33 42.04
N ALA A 652 -48.52 29.41 41.51
CA ALA A 652 -47.29 29.34 42.29
C ALA A 652 -47.09 30.55 43.22
N LYS A 653 -47.64 31.72 42.90
CA LYS A 653 -47.67 32.88 43.81
C LYS A 653 -48.61 32.67 45.00
N LEU A 654 -49.72 31.96 44.82
CA LEU A 654 -50.66 31.65 45.91
C LEU A 654 -50.14 30.57 46.87
N LEU A 655 -49.26 29.67 46.43
CA LEU A 655 -48.79 28.51 47.20
C LEU A 655 -47.46 28.70 47.96
N GLY A 656 -46.89 29.91 48.03
CA GLY A 656 -45.85 30.29 49.01
C GLY A 656 -44.46 29.61 48.92
N HIS A 657 -44.24 28.62 48.04
CA HIS A 657 -43.01 27.81 48.02
C HIS A 657 -41.84 28.42 47.23
N GLN A 658 -41.33 29.59 47.64
CA GLN A 658 -40.13 30.22 47.04
C GLN A 658 -38.90 29.28 46.98
N ASN A 659 -38.66 28.49 48.03
CA ASN A 659 -37.48 27.63 48.16
C ASN A 659 -37.39 26.48 47.14
N GLN A 660 -38.54 25.96 46.68
CA GLN A 660 -38.54 24.91 45.63
C GLN A 660 -38.35 25.53 44.24
N LYS A 661 -38.90 26.72 43.98
CA LYS A 661 -38.75 27.41 42.69
C LYS A 661 -37.29 27.74 42.36
N GLN A 662 -36.47 28.10 43.36
CA GLN A 662 -35.02 28.29 43.16
C GLN A 662 -34.30 27.00 42.78
N LYS A 663 -34.56 25.87 43.46
CA LYS A 663 -33.95 24.57 43.12
C LYS A 663 -34.35 24.10 41.72
N ILE A 664 -35.63 24.18 41.36
CA ILE A 664 -36.12 23.80 40.03
C ILE A 664 -35.49 24.69 38.95
N LYS A 665 -35.44 26.02 39.15
CA LYS A 665 -34.83 26.95 38.19
C LYS A 665 -33.32 26.72 38.04
N HIS A 666 -32.61 26.34 39.10
CA HIS A 666 -31.18 26.01 39.01
C HIS A 666 -30.94 24.68 38.29
N VAL A 667 -31.77 23.66 38.53
CA VAL A 667 -31.71 22.38 37.80
C VAL A 667 -32.08 22.54 36.32
N MET A 668 -33.06 23.38 35.98
CA MET A 668 -33.35 23.71 34.58
C MET A 668 -32.20 24.47 33.93
N LYS A 669 -31.63 25.50 34.58
CA LYS A 669 -30.46 26.21 34.05
C LYS A 669 -29.26 25.30 33.85
N LEU A 670 -28.96 24.41 34.80
CA LEU A 670 -27.92 23.39 34.66
C LEU A 670 -28.22 22.38 33.55
N LYS A 671 -29.49 22.10 33.25
CA LYS A 671 -29.89 21.23 32.12
C LYS A 671 -29.74 21.95 30.78
N GLU A 672 -30.12 23.23 30.71
CA GLU A 672 -29.95 24.10 29.55
C GLU A 672 -28.46 24.34 29.24
N GLU A 673 -27.65 24.58 30.27
CA GLU A 673 -26.19 24.65 30.18
C GLU A 673 -25.57 23.31 29.75
N ASN A 674 -26.08 22.17 30.26
CA ASN A 674 -25.64 20.85 29.77
C ASN A 674 -26.10 20.53 28.34
N THR A 675 -27.17 21.15 27.81
CA THR A 675 -27.53 21.02 26.39
C THR A 675 -26.72 21.95 25.50
N HIS A 676 -26.40 23.16 25.95
CA HIS A 676 -25.49 24.06 25.24
C HIS A 676 -24.06 23.49 25.19
N LEU A 677 -23.52 22.99 26.31
CA LEU A 677 -22.20 22.35 26.33
C LEU A 677 -22.12 21.12 25.41
N LYS A 678 -23.24 20.41 25.19
CA LYS A 678 -23.35 19.30 24.22
C LYS A 678 -23.58 19.73 22.77
N GLN A 679 -23.77 21.03 22.52
CA GLN A 679 -23.76 21.64 21.19
C GLN A 679 -22.47 22.44 20.95
N GLU A 680 -21.74 22.79 22.00
CA GLU A 680 -20.41 23.39 21.99
C GLU A 680 -19.27 22.35 22.01
N ASP A 681 -19.58 21.05 22.01
CA ASP A 681 -18.67 19.93 21.69
C ASP A 681 -18.27 19.91 20.20
N VAL A 682 -17.67 21.03 19.79
CA VAL A 682 -16.84 21.31 18.61
C VAL A 682 -17.39 20.88 17.24
N ASP A 683 -17.97 21.84 16.51
CA ASP A 683 -18.16 21.77 15.06
C ASP A 683 -16.81 21.91 14.32
N ILE A 684 -15.95 20.89 14.46
CA ILE A 684 -14.82 20.67 13.56
C ILE A 684 -15.43 20.25 12.21
N PRO A 685 -15.17 20.99 11.11
CA PRO A 685 -15.66 20.58 9.79
C PRO A 685 -15.08 19.22 9.45
N SER A 686 -15.93 18.19 9.49
CA SER A 686 -15.50 16.79 9.57
C SER A 686 -14.63 16.40 8.37
N ARG A 687 -13.32 16.26 8.60
CA ARG A 687 -12.34 16.04 7.54
C ARG A 687 -12.46 14.60 7.02
N ARG A 688 -13.28 14.41 6.00
CA ARG A 688 -13.48 13.15 5.27
C ARG A 688 -12.26 12.78 4.42
N VAL A 689 -11.75 11.56 4.58
CA VAL A 689 -10.63 10.98 3.82
C VAL A 689 -10.94 9.55 3.36
N LEU A 690 -10.69 9.26 2.08
CA LEU A 690 -10.88 7.93 1.48
C LEU A 690 -9.53 7.24 1.25
N ILE A 691 -9.31 6.08 1.87
CA ILE A 691 -8.06 5.31 1.73
C ILE A 691 -8.32 4.11 0.83
N THR A 692 -7.84 4.15 -0.42
CA THR A 692 -7.97 3.00 -1.33
C THR A 692 -6.84 2.01 -1.09
N GLY A 693 -7.17 0.72 -1.00
CA GLY A 693 -6.21 -0.31 -0.59
C GLY A 693 -5.95 -0.33 0.92
N ALA A 694 -6.91 0.12 1.74
CA ALA A 694 -6.85 0.12 3.22
C ALA A 694 -6.55 -1.27 3.85
N THR A 695 -6.79 -2.35 3.09
CA THR A 695 -6.44 -3.72 3.47
C THR A 695 -4.96 -4.09 3.23
N GLY A 696 -4.17 -3.25 2.57
CA GLY A 696 -2.75 -3.48 2.29
C GLY A 696 -1.84 -2.96 3.41
N LEU A 697 -0.57 -3.38 3.40
CA LEU A 697 0.43 -3.03 4.44
C LEU A 697 0.47 -1.54 4.79
N LEU A 698 0.56 -0.67 3.78
CA LEU A 698 0.53 0.78 3.98
C LEU A 698 -0.89 1.28 4.31
N GLY A 699 -1.90 0.81 3.57
CA GLY A 699 -3.28 1.26 3.74
C GLY A 699 -3.84 1.04 5.15
N ARG A 700 -3.45 -0.05 5.83
CA ARG A 700 -3.83 -0.29 7.25
C ARG A 700 -3.26 0.77 8.18
N ALA A 701 -2.00 1.19 7.96
CA ALA A 701 -1.34 2.22 8.75
C ALA A 701 -1.88 3.62 8.45
N VAL A 702 -2.11 3.93 7.16
CA VAL A 702 -2.74 5.19 6.73
C VAL A 702 -4.14 5.33 7.34
N PHE A 703 -4.99 4.31 7.22
CA PHE A 703 -6.32 4.32 7.84
C PHE A 703 -6.24 4.54 9.36
N LYS A 704 -5.30 3.85 10.05
CA LYS A 704 -5.10 3.98 11.49
C LYS A 704 -4.71 5.41 11.88
N GLU A 705 -3.66 5.98 11.26
CA GLU A 705 -3.17 7.33 11.52
C GLU A 705 -4.28 8.39 11.35
N PHE A 706 -5.02 8.36 10.24
CA PHE A 706 -6.10 9.32 10.00
C PHE A 706 -7.24 9.16 11.03
N ASN A 707 -7.67 7.93 11.33
CA ASN A 707 -8.71 7.64 12.31
C ASN A 707 -8.30 8.03 13.75
N GLU A 708 -7.04 7.84 14.13
CA GLU A 708 -6.51 8.23 15.45
C GLU A 708 -6.31 9.75 15.60
N ASN A 709 -6.35 10.51 14.49
CA ASN A 709 -6.24 11.98 14.46
C ASN A 709 -7.56 12.68 14.12
N ASN A 710 -8.71 12.09 14.50
CA ASN A 710 -10.06 12.67 14.35
C ASN A 710 -10.51 13.00 12.90
N TRP A 711 -9.91 12.37 11.88
CA TRP A 711 -10.47 12.42 10.53
C TRP A 711 -11.61 11.39 10.38
N ASN A 712 -12.63 11.73 9.62
CA ASN A 712 -13.64 10.76 9.17
C ASN A 712 -13.00 9.92 8.07
N ALA A 713 -12.41 8.78 8.45
CA ALA A 713 -11.66 7.91 7.56
C ALA A 713 -12.54 6.75 7.06
N VAL A 714 -12.75 6.68 5.75
CA VAL A 714 -13.32 5.49 5.08
C VAL A 714 -12.19 4.76 4.37
N GLY A 715 -11.98 3.49 4.72
CA GLY A 715 -11.05 2.61 4.02
C GLY A 715 -11.81 1.70 3.06
N CYS A 716 -11.32 1.55 1.84
CA CYS A 716 -11.81 0.54 0.90
C CYS A 716 -10.71 -0.42 0.45
N GLY A 717 -11.10 -1.62 0.05
CA GLY A 717 -10.21 -2.66 -0.46
C GLY A 717 -10.97 -3.69 -1.28
N TYR A 718 -10.27 -4.73 -1.72
CA TYR A 718 -10.89 -5.78 -2.55
C TYR A 718 -11.07 -7.08 -1.72
N ARG A 719 -10.28 -8.12 -1.98
CA ARG A 719 -10.45 -9.49 -1.41
C ARG A 719 -10.39 -9.62 0.13
N ARG A 720 -10.03 -8.56 0.88
CA ARG A 720 -9.85 -8.56 2.35
C ARG A 720 -10.68 -7.48 3.06
N ALA A 721 -11.65 -6.85 2.37
CA ALA A 721 -12.28 -5.62 2.85
C ALA A 721 -13.27 -5.87 4.02
N GLN A 722 -14.30 -6.68 3.78
CA GLN A 722 -15.33 -7.00 4.75
C GLN A 722 -14.76 -7.80 5.94
N PRO A 723 -15.21 -7.56 7.19
CA PRO A 723 -16.27 -6.63 7.61
C PRO A 723 -15.77 -5.23 8.04
N ARG A 724 -14.50 -4.88 7.76
CA ARG A 724 -13.86 -3.66 8.30
C ARG A 724 -13.84 -2.46 7.34
N PHE A 725 -13.86 -2.74 6.03
CA PHE A 725 -13.63 -1.79 4.96
C PHE A 725 -14.59 -2.04 3.79
N GLU A 726 -14.84 -1.00 3.00
CA GLU A 726 -15.70 -1.11 1.82
C GLU A 726 -15.09 -1.99 0.73
N GLN A 727 -15.90 -2.86 0.13
CA GLN A 727 -15.43 -3.82 -0.87
C GLN A 727 -15.59 -3.27 -2.28
N ILE A 728 -14.53 -2.66 -2.81
CA ILE A 728 -14.53 -1.98 -4.10
C ILE A 728 -13.43 -2.52 -5.02
N ASN A 729 -13.80 -2.73 -6.27
CA ASN A 729 -12.88 -3.05 -7.35
C ASN A 729 -12.47 -1.75 -8.06
N LEU A 730 -11.20 -1.33 -7.95
CA LEU A 730 -10.75 -0.10 -8.61
C LEU A 730 -10.69 -0.20 -10.15
N LEU A 731 -10.91 -1.39 -10.71
CA LEU A 731 -11.10 -1.60 -12.16
C LEU A 731 -12.55 -1.37 -12.62
N ASP A 732 -13.47 -1.14 -11.69
CA ASP A 732 -14.88 -0.80 -11.97
C ASP A 732 -15.07 0.71 -11.77
N SER A 733 -15.11 1.46 -12.88
CA SER A 733 -15.27 2.92 -12.84
C SER A 733 -16.58 3.37 -12.18
N ILE A 734 -17.64 2.56 -12.21
CA ILE A 734 -18.93 2.91 -11.60
C ILE A 734 -18.80 2.80 -10.08
N ALA A 735 -18.32 1.66 -9.57
CA ALA A 735 -18.11 1.47 -8.13
C ALA A 735 -17.08 2.45 -7.53
N VAL A 736 -16.15 2.98 -8.33
CA VAL A 736 -15.22 4.05 -7.93
C VAL A 736 -15.88 5.42 -7.92
N HIS A 737 -16.73 5.73 -8.91
CA HIS A 737 -17.53 6.96 -8.96
C HIS A 737 -18.49 7.04 -7.77
N ASP A 738 -19.28 5.99 -7.56
CA ASP A 738 -20.34 5.93 -6.55
C ASP A 738 -19.80 6.24 -5.14
N ILE A 739 -18.73 5.56 -4.67
CA ILE A 739 -18.17 5.84 -3.33
C ILE A 739 -17.61 7.26 -3.22
N ILE A 740 -16.98 7.80 -4.27
CA ILE A 740 -16.40 9.15 -4.23
C ILE A 740 -17.52 10.20 -4.20
N HIS A 741 -18.58 9.99 -4.97
CA HIS A 741 -19.72 10.88 -5.02
C HIS A 741 -20.60 10.81 -3.75
N ASP A 742 -20.81 9.63 -3.17
CA ASP A 742 -21.59 9.46 -1.94
C ASP A 742 -20.82 9.94 -0.70
N PHE A 743 -19.51 9.69 -0.61
CA PHE A 743 -18.70 10.06 0.55
C PHE A 743 -18.16 11.50 0.49
N GLN A 744 -18.05 12.10 -0.70
CA GLN A 744 -17.49 13.45 -0.90
C GLN A 744 -16.17 13.68 -0.14
N PRO A 745 -15.12 12.87 -0.36
CA PRO A 745 -13.86 12.99 0.39
C PRO A 745 -13.16 14.32 0.10
N HIS A 746 -12.58 14.97 1.12
CA HIS A 746 -11.69 16.11 0.90
C HIS A 746 -10.28 15.65 0.47
N VAL A 747 -9.91 14.42 0.83
CA VAL A 747 -8.61 13.80 0.59
C VAL A 747 -8.81 12.35 0.16
N ILE A 748 -8.06 11.88 -0.84
CA ILE A 748 -8.01 10.47 -1.24
C ILE A 748 -6.56 10.01 -1.16
N VAL A 749 -6.28 8.92 -0.45
CA VAL A 749 -4.92 8.33 -0.36
C VAL A 749 -4.90 6.99 -1.09
N HIS A 750 -4.26 6.96 -2.26
CA HIS A 750 -4.27 5.81 -3.16
C HIS A 750 -3.10 4.87 -2.87
N CYS A 751 -3.34 3.89 -1.99
CA CYS A 751 -2.37 2.87 -1.57
C CYS A 751 -2.50 1.55 -2.35
N ALA A 752 -3.53 1.38 -3.18
CA ALA A 752 -3.77 0.17 -3.94
C ALA A 752 -2.88 0.09 -5.19
N ALA A 753 -2.09 -0.98 -5.30
CA ALA A 753 -1.27 -1.29 -6.46
C ALA A 753 -0.93 -2.78 -6.50
N GLU A 754 -0.65 -3.34 -7.68
CA GLU A 754 0.12 -4.59 -7.75
C GLU A 754 1.61 -4.24 -7.62
N ARG A 755 2.25 -4.83 -6.61
CA ARG A 755 3.59 -4.47 -6.11
C ARG A 755 4.53 -5.66 -5.97
N ARG A 756 4.23 -6.77 -6.66
CA ARG A 756 5.03 -7.99 -6.72
C ARG A 756 5.63 -8.09 -8.12
N PRO A 757 6.94 -7.83 -8.31
CA PRO A 757 7.55 -7.78 -9.65
C PRO A 757 7.28 -9.04 -10.46
N ASP A 758 7.36 -10.21 -9.83
CA ASP A 758 7.12 -11.52 -10.46
C ASP A 758 5.68 -11.66 -10.99
N VAL A 759 4.70 -11.04 -10.32
CA VAL A 759 3.30 -10.99 -10.78
C VAL A 759 3.14 -9.97 -11.91
N VAL A 760 3.75 -8.78 -11.78
CA VAL A 760 3.71 -7.72 -12.79
C VAL A 760 4.32 -8.20 -14.11
N GLU A 761 5.44 -8.93 -14.08
CA GLU A 761 6.08 -9.50 -15.27
C GLU A 761 5.27 -10.67 -15.85
N SER A 762 4.54 -11.44 -15.03
CA SER A 762 3.65 -12.51 -15.50
C SER A 762 2.29 -12.04 -16.05
N GLN A 763 1.82 -10.85 -15.63
CA GLN A 763 0.49 -10.30 -15.93
C GLN A 763 0.59 -8.79 -16.20
N PRO A 764 1.28 -8.39 -17.29
CA PRO A 764 1.58 -6.98 -17.59
C PRO A 764 0.30 -6.13 -17.74
N ASP A 765 -0.72 -6.65 -18.41
CA ASP A 765 -1.96 -5.93 -18.69
C ASP A 765 -2.76 -5.67 -17.41
N ALA A 766 -2.87 -6.66 -16.52
CA ALA A 766 -3.58 -6.51 -15.24
C ALA A 766 -2.83 -5.56 -14.29
N ALA A 767 -1.50 -5.60 -14.30
CA ALA A 767 -0.68 -4.64 -13.56
C ALA A 767 -0.83 -3.22 -14.10
N SER A 768 -0.87 -3.02 -15.42
CA SER A 768 -1.13 -1.71 -16.04
C SER A 768 -2.54 -1.20 -15.74
N GLN A 769 -3.57 -2.05 -15.86
CA GLN A 769 -4.95 -1.71 -15.51
C GLN A 769 -5.07 -1.21 -14.05
N LEU A 770 -4.42 -1.87 -13.09
CA LEU A 770 -4.50 -1.47 -11.67
C LEU A 770 -3.56 -0.32 -11.29
N ASN A 771 -2.33 -0.27 -11.82
CA ASN A 771 -1.34 0.72 -11.44
C ASN A 771 -1.47 2.05 -12.22
N VAL A 772 -1.97 2.00 -13.46
CA VAL A 772 -2.10 3.14 -14.38
C VAL A 772 -3.57 3.52 -14.59
N ALA A 773 -4.38 2.64 -15.18
CA ALA A 773 -5.73 3.01 -15.64
C ALA A 773 -6.68 3.34 -14.48
N ALA A 774 -6.71 2.50 -13.45
CA ALA A 774 -7.47 2.76 -12.22
C ALA A 774 -6.99 4.02 -11.49
N SER A 775 -5.67 4.29 -11.48
CA SER A 775 -5.10 5.50 -10.88
C SER A 775 -5.51 6.77 -11.64
N GLY A 776 -5.53 6.73 -12.97
CA GLY A 776 -6.05 7.81 -13.81
C GLY A 776 -7.56 8.01 -13.65
N ASN A 777 -8.34 6.93 -13.50
CA ASN A 777 -9.78 7.03 -13.18
C ASN A 777 -9.98 7.70 -11.82
N LEU A 778 -9.27 7.25 -10.79
CA LEU A 778 -9.34 7.81 -9.44
C LEU A 778 -8.94 9.30 -9.42
N ALA A 779 -7.98 9.72 -10.25
CA ALA A 779 -7.61 11.11 -10.41
C ALA A 779 -8.73 11.97 -11.04
N LYS A 780 -9.43 11.45 -12.06
CA LYS A 780 -10.59 12.13 -12.67
C LYS A 780 -11.72 12.31 -11.65
N GLU A 781 -12.11 11.25 -10.95
CA GLU A 781 -13.17 11.33 -9.93
C GLU A 781 -12.77 12.28 -8.79
N ALA A 782 -11.50 12.20 -8.32
CA ALA A 782 -10.97 13.14 -7.33
C ALA A 782 -11.03 14.59 -7.81
N ALA A 783 -10.69 14.88 -9.06
CA ALA A 783 -10.80 16.22 -9.63
C ALA A 783 -12.26 16.69 -9.74
N GLY A 784 -13.19 15.78 -10.08
CA GLY A 784 -14.62 16.05 -10.18
C GLY A 784 -15.27 16.51 -8.87
N VAL A 785 -14.87 15.94 -7.73
CA VAL A 785 -15.32 16.38 -6.39
C VAL A 785 -14.37 17.38 -5.70
N GLY A 786 -13.28 17.80 -6.36
CA GLY A 786 -12.28 18.72 -5.80
C GLY A 786 -11.39 18.12 -4.70
N ALA A 787 -11.32 16.80 -4.57
CA ALA A 787 -10.53 16.10 -3.55
C ALA A 787 -9.02 16.17 -3.82
N PHE A 788 -8.24 16.31 -2.75
CA PHE A 788 -6.79 16.18 -2.79
C PHE A 788 -6.38 14.70 -2.88
N LEU A 789 -5.96 14.26 -4.06
CA LEU A 789 -5.43 12.92 -4.27
C LEU A 789 -3.93 12.85 -3.92
N ILE A 790 -3.57 11.97 -2.99
CA ILE A 790 -2.20 11.54 -2.71
C ILE A 790 -1.98 10.18 -3.39
N TYR A 791 -1.18 10.14 -4.45
CA TYR A 791 -0.77 8.91 -5.14
C TYR A 791 0.52 8.35 -4.53
N ILE A 792 0.47 7.12 -4.01
CA ILE A 792 1.66 6.44 -3.51
C ILE A 792 2.44 5.84 -4.68
N SER A 793 3.70 6.23 -4.84
CA SER A 793 4.64 5.72 -5.86
C SER A 793 5.91 5.15 -5.23
N THR A 794 6.95 4.83 -6.02
CA THR A 794 8.09 4.00 -5.61
C THR A 794 9.44 4.60 -6.02
N ASP A 795 10.48 4.31 -5.24
CA ASP A 795 11.90 4.43 -5.60
C ASP A 795 12.26 3.72 -6.93
N TYR A 796 11.57 2.64 -7.29
CA TYR A 796 11.79 1.86 -8.52
C TYR A 796 11.47 2.61 -9.83
N VAL A 797 10.99 3.87 -9.78
CA VAL A 797 10.93 4.72 -10.98
C VAL A 797 12.33 5.19 -11.44
N PHE A 798 13.36 5.04 -10.61
CA PHE A 798 14.75 5.39 -10.92
C PHE A 798 15.62 4.15 -11.20
N ASP A 799 16.75 4.35 -11.89
CA ASP A 799 17.71 3.27 -12.22
C ASP A 799 18.73 2.98 -11.10
N GLY A 800 18.82 3.85 -10.09
CA GLY A 800 19.74 3.69 -8.96
C GLY A 800 21.23 3.82 -9.32
N THR A 801 21.54 4.56 -10.39
CA THR A 801 22.90 4.93 -10.82
C THR A 801 23.43 6.17 -10.12
N SER A 802 22.57 7.15 -9.84
CA SER A 802 22.94 8.54 -9.47
C SER A 802 22.21 9.05 -8.21
N PRO A 803 22.30 8.35 -7.06
CA PRO A 803 21.69 8.80 -5.80
C PRO A 803 22.42 10.00 -5.17
N PRO A 804 21.75 10.79 -4.29
CA PRO A 804 20.33 10.72 -3.95
C PRO A 804 19.45 11.44 -4.99
N TYR A 805 18.32 10.85 -5.35
CA TYR A 805 17.39 11.38 -6.35
C TYR A 805 16.41 12.40 -5.73
N LYS A 806 16.29 13.56 -6.36
CA LYS A 806 15.32 14.62 -6.06
C LYS A 806 14.03 14.44 -6.86
N GLU A 807 12.97 15.14 -6.47
CA GLU A 807 11.69 15.06 -7.19
C GLU A 807 11.76 15.55 -8.63
N THR A 808 12.73 16.42 -8.93
CA THR A 808 13.02 16.99 -10.25
C THR A 808 13.77 16.05 -11.19
N ASP A 809 14.37 14.99 -10.67
CA ASP A 809 15.30 14.17 -11.45
C ASP A 809 14.54 13.21 -12.37
N VAL A 810 15.08 12.98 -13.56
CA VAL A 810 14.37 12.25 -14.63
C VAL A 810 14.23 10.77 -14.27
N PRO A 811 13.00 10.23 -14.15
CA PRO A 811 12.80 8.81 -13.84
C PRO A 811 13.19 7.90 -15.01
N ASN A 812 13.89 6.81 -14.70
CA ASN A 812 14.37 5.80 -15.65
C ASN A 812 14.17 4.37 -15.07
N PRO A 813 12.96 3.80 -15.16
CA PRO A 813 12.63 2.55 -14.48
C PRO A 813 13.21 1.31 -15.17
N LEU A 814 14.00 0.51 -14.43
CA LEU A 814 14.65 -0.71 -14.94
C LEU A 814 13.70 -1.92 -15.10
N ASN A 815 12.52 -1.89 -14.49
CA ASN A 815 11.58 -3.02 -14.48
C ASN A 815 10.13 -2.56 -14.70
N LEU A 816 9.27 -3.50 -15.07
CA LEU A 816 7.88 -3.20 -15.44
C LEU A 816 7.04 -2.67 -14.25
N TYR A 817 7.38 -3.02 -13.01
CA TYR A 817 6.72 -2.43 -11.83
C TYR A 817 7.04 -0.93 -11.73
N GLY A 818 8.32 -0.54 -11.79
CA GLY A 818 8.73 0.87 -11.83
C GLY A 818 8.11 1.62 -13.00
N LYS A 819 8.03 0.99 -14.18
CA LYS A 819 7.40 1.57 -15.38
C LYS A 819 5.90 1.83 -15.18
N THR A 820 5.13 0.83 -14.73
CA THR A 820 3.68 1.02 -14.49
C THR A 820 3.39 2.00 -13.35
N LYS A 821 4.29 2.14 -12.36
CA LYS A 821 4.17 3.19 -11.34
C LYS A 821 4.44 4.58 -11.91
N LEU A 822 5.48 4.76 -12.74
CA LEU A 822 5.76 6.02 -13.44
C LEU A 822 4.65 6.42 -14.43
N GLU A 823 4.07 5.46 -15.14
CA GLU A 823 2.90 5.69 -16.01
C GLU A 823 1.67 6.08 -15.18
N GLY A 824 1.51 5.52 -13.98
CA GLY A 824 0.49 5.94 -13.01
C GLY A 824 0.73 7.34 -12.42
N GLU A 825 1.97 7.77 -12.17
CA GLU A 825 2.27 9.15 -11.77
C GLU A 825 1.81 10.15 -12.84
N LYS A 826 2.11 9.86 -14.11
CA LYS A 826 1.67 10.68 -15.25
C LYS A 826 0.14 10.71 -15.35
N ALA A 827 -0.50 9.54 -15.34
CA ALA A 827 -1.96 9.44 -15.42
C ALA A 827 -2.67 10.17 -14.26
N VAL A 828 -2.08 10.25 -13.06
CA VAL A 828 -2.62 11.05 -11.96
C VAL A 828 -2.45 12.55 -12.21
N LEU A 829 -1.23 13.00 -12.54
CA LEU A 829 -0.93 14.43 -12.70
C LEU A 829 -1.59 15.04 -13.96
N GLU A 830 -1.79 14.26 -15.01
CA GLU A 830 -2.51 14.65 -16.24
C GLU A 830 -4.03 14.82 -16.01
N ASN A 831 -4.61 14.15 -15.01
CA ASN A 831 -6.05 14.18 -14.75
C ASN A 831 -6.44 14.96 -13.48
N ASN A 832 -5.47 15.30 -12.62
CA ASN A 832 -5.68 16.14 -11.43
C ASN A 832 -4.43 16.98 -11.12
N GLU A 833 -4.39 18.22 -11.63
CA GLU A 833 -3.30 19.18 -11.36
C GLU A 833 -3.14 19.56 -9.87
N GLY A 834 -4.13 19.23 -9.03
CA GLY A 834 -4.13 19.48 -7.59
C GLY A 834 -3.55 18.34 -6.76
N ALA A 835 -3.28 17.18 -7.37
CA ALA A 835 -2.79 15.98 -6.71
C ALA A 835 -1.34 16.11 -6.22
N ALA A 836 -0.96 15.21 -5.31
CA ALA A 836 0.41 14.97 -4.91
C ALA A 836 0.85 13.54 -5.24
N VAL A 837 2.10 13.38 -5.64
CA VAL A 837 2.75 12.06 -5.84
C VAL A 837 3.77 11.87 -4.73
N LEU A 838 3.61 10.86 -3.89
CA LEU A 838 4.55 10.55 -2.80
C LEU A 838 5.36 9.30 -3.17
N ARG A 839 6.62 9.47 -3.59
CA ARG A 839 7.53 8.34 -3.83
C ARG A 839 8.14 7.86 -2.53
N ILE A 840 8.08 6.56 -2.28
CA ILE A 840 8.61 5.90 -1.08
C ILE A 840 9.40 4.63 -1.45
N PRO A 841 10.42 4.24 -0.66
CA PRO A 841 11.24 3.06 -0.91
C PRO A 841 10.60 1.79 -0.32
N VAL A 842 11.42 0.75 -0.08
CA VAL A 842 10.95 -0.52 0.50
C VAL A 842 10.31 -0.34 1.89
N LEU A 843 9.08 -0.83 2.03
CA LEU A 843 8.25 -0.64 3.22
C LEU A 843 8.31 -1.84 4.19
N TYR A 844 8.20 -1.57 5.48
CA TYR A 844 7.99 -2.55 6.54
C TYR A 844 6.99 -2.02 7.59
N GLY A 845 6.49 -2.91 8.46
CA GLY A 845 5.58 -2.57 9.55
C GLY A 845 4.80 -3.79 10.05
N GLU A 846 3.70 -3.55 10.75
CA GLU A 846 2.75 -4.58 11.21
C GLU A 846 2.15 -5.35 10.01
N VAL A 847 2.65 -6.57 9.78
CA VAL A 847 2.24 -7.46 8.69
C VAL A 847 1.23 -8.51 9.13
N GLU A 848 0.31 -8.90 8.24
CA GLU A 848 -0.56 -10.08 8.45
C GLU A 848 0.22 -11.40 8.24
N ARG A 849 1.26 -11.37 7.41
CA ARG A 849 2.15 -12.51 7.07
C ARG A 849 3.54 -11.97 6.74
N LEU A 850 4.60 -12.73 7.04
CA LEU A 850 5.97 -12.30 6.77
C LEU A 850 6.24 -11.96 5.29
N GLU A 851 5.53 -12.59 4.35
CA GLU A 851 5.58 -12.30 2.90
C GLU A 851 5.05 -10.89 2.51
N GLU A 852 4.31 -10.21 3.39
CA GLU A 852 3.62 -8.97 3.06
C GLU A 852 4.57 -7.76 2.96
N SER A 853 5.79 -7.86 3.52
CA SER A 853 6.92 -6.95 3.25
C SER A 853 8.17 -7.70 2.79
N ALA A 854 8.91 -7.09 1.86
CA ALA A 854 10.21 -7.59 1.40
C ALA A 854 11.32 -7.52 2.46
N VAL A 855 11.05 -6.91 3.62
CA VAL A 855 11.90 -6.90 4.82
C VAL A 855 11.51 -8.04 5.76
N THR A 856 10.23 -8.12 6.14
CA THR A 856 9.73 -9.10 7.13
C THR A 856 9.91 -10.55 6.68
N VAL A 857 9.89 -10.82 5.38
CA VAL A 857 10.12 -12.16 4.79
C VAL A 857 11.51 -12.74 5.08
N MET A 858 12.43 -11.92 5.61
CA MET A 858 13.77 -12.38 6.02
C MET A 858 13.78 -12.97 7.43
N PHE A 859 12.73 -12.77 8.24
CA PHE A 859 12.73 -13.16 9.65
C PHE A 859 12.82 -14.67 9.87
N ASP A 860 12.13 -15.49 9.05
CA ASP A 860 12.28 -16.95 9.10
C ASP A 860 13.75 -17.36 8.91
N LYS A 861 14.40 -16.85 7.85
CA LYS A 861 15.82 -17.11 7.58
C LYS A 861 16.74 -16.68 8.74
N VAL A 862 16.37 -15.64 9.51
CA VAL A 862 17.09 -15.25 10.73
C VAL A 862 16.86 -16.26 11.86
N GLN A 863 15.64 -16.75 12.03
CA GLN A 863 15.30 -17.71 13.10
C GLN A 863 15.86 -19.13 12.86
N PHE A 864 15.90 -19.62 11.61
CA PHE A 864 16.44 -20.95 11.24
C PHE A 864 17.98 -21.00 11.25
N SER A 865 18.59 -20.67 12.38
CA SER A 865 20.05 -20.62 12.63
C SER A 865 20.81 -21.92 12.35
N ASN A 866 20.11 -23.06 12.26
CA ASN A 866 20.66 -24.36 11.86
C ASN A 866 20.92 -24.51 10.35
N LYS A 867 20.49 -23.55 9.52
CA LYS A 867 20.64 -23.59 8.06
C LYS A 867 21.26 -22.29 7.55
N SER A 868 22.41 -22.38 6.89
CA SER A 868 23.06 -21.21 6.29
C SER A 868 22.15 -20.53 5.27
N ALA A 869 21.92 -19.22 5.40
CA ALA A 869 20.97 -18.47 4.61
C ALA A 869 21.67 -17.34 3.83
N ASN A 870 21.73 -17.48 2.51
CA ASN A 870 22.27 -16.43 1.65
C ASN A 870 21.31 -15.23 1.59
N MET A 871 21.87 -14.03 1.69
CA MET A 871 21.20 -12.73 1.66
C MET A 871 21.92 -11.74 0.73
N ASP A 872 21.15 -10.91 0.05
CA ASP A 872 21.65 -9.88 -0.86
C ASP A 872 22.34 -8.74 -0.09
N HIS A 873 23.61 -8.49 -0.43
CA HIS A 873 24.47 -7.42 0.08
C HIS A 873 24.95 -6.50 -1.06
N TRP A 874 24.34 -6.60 -2.24
CA TRP A 874 24.63 -5.73 -3.40
C TRP A 874 23.69 -4.52 -3.42
N GLN A 875 22.38 -4.74 -3.21
CA GLN A 875 21.38 -3.69 -3.39
C GLN A 875 21.21 -2.83 -2.13
N GLN A 876 21.54 -1.55 -2.24
CA GLN A 876 21.31 -0.54 -1.20
C GLN A 876 19.83 -0.16 -1.16
N ARG A 877 19.25 -0.10 0.05
CA ARG A 877 17.83 0.19 0.29
C ARG A 877 17.67 1.03 1.55
N PHE A 878 16.51 1.67 1.69
CA PHE A 878 16.16 2.47 2.86
C PHE A 878 14.84 1.94 3.45
N PRO A 879 14.89 0.96 4.38
CA PRO A 879 13.68 0.40 4.98
C PRO A 879 12.88 1.48 5.70
N THR A 880 11.67 1.75 5.21
CA THR A 880 10.81 2.83 5.73
C THR A 880 9.57 2.24 6.39
N ASN A 881 9.23 2.72 7.59
CA ASN A 881 8.08 2.23 8.35
C ASN A 881 6.78 2.78 7.74
N VAL A 882 5.75 1.94 7.58
CA VAL A 882 4.44 2.42 7.11
C VAL A 882 3.74 3.36 8.09
N LYS A 883 4.10 3.35 9.38
CA LYS A 883 3.66 4.37 10.35
C LYS A 883 4.17 5.75 9.96
N ASP A 884 5.47 5.86 9.69
CA ASP A 884 6.11 7.11 9.26
C ASP A 884 5.50 7.66 7.95
N VAL A 885 5.26 6.79 6.97
CA VAL A 885 4.60 7.17 5.71
C VAL A 885 3.16 7.62 5.96
N ALA A 886 2.42 6.95 6.85
CA ALA A 886 1.06 7.33 7.21
C ALA A 886 1.01 8.72 7.84
N THR A 887 1.88 9.01 8.80
CA THR A 887 2.03 10.34 9.41
C THR A 887 2.37 11.40 8.37
N VAL A 888 3.26 11.09 7.40
CA VAL A 888 3.56 12.00 6.27
C VAL A 888 2.35 12.22 5.36
N CYS A 889 1.56 11.19 5.02
CA CYS A 889 0.32 11.34 4.26
C CYS A 889 -0.68 12.26 4.98
N ARG A 890 -0.82 12.11 6.30
CA ARG A 890 -1.69 12.97 7.12
C ARG A 890 -1.17 14.41 7.20
N GLN A 891 0.10 14.62 7.51
CA GLN A 891 0.71 15.95 7.56
C GLN A 891 0.61 16.68 6.21
N LEU A 892 0.84 15.98 5.09
CA LEU A 892 0.70 16.53 3.74
C LEU A 892 -0.75 16.90 3.42
N ALA A 893 -1.72 16.06 3.82
CA ALA A 893 -3.14 16.35 3.72
C ALA A 893 -3.55 17.56 4.57
N GLU A 894 -3.14 17.63 5.84
CA GLU A 894 -3.43 18.74 6.75
C GLU A 894 -2.86 20.06 6.25
N LYS A 895 -1.61 20.05 5.76
CA LYS A 895 -0.98 21.18 5.06
C LYS A 895 -1.81 21.61 3.85
N ARG A 896 -2.23 20.68 3.00
CA ARG A 896 -2.99 20.99 1.76
C ARG A 896 -4.43 21.46 2.01
N MET A 897 -5.00 21.21 3.18
CA MET A 897 -6.27 21.83 3.62
C MET A 897 -6.10 23.30 4.06
N LEU A 898 -4.88 23.75 4.36
CA LEU A 898 -4.56 25.13 4.76
C LEU A 898 -3.88 25.94 3.63
N ASP A 899 -3.07 25.26 2.81
CA ASP A 899 -2.26 25.85 1.74
C ASP A 899 -2.50 25.11 0.41
N PRO A 900 -3.16 25.75 -0.58
CA PRO A 900 -3.45 25.14 -1.88
C PRO A 900 -2.22 24.95 -2.78
N SER A 901 -1.05 25.48 -2.41
CA SER A 901 0.20 25.30 -3.18
C SER A 901 0.84 23.91 -3.00
N VAL A 902 0.41 23.14 -2.00
CA VAL A 902 0.97 21.82 -1.63
C VAL A 902 0.55 20.74 -2.63
N LYS A 903 1.20 20.70 -3.80
CA LYS A 903 0.89 19.77 -4.90
C LYS A 903 2.14 19.30 -5.66
N GLY A 904 1.96 18.31 -6.53
CA GLY A 904 3.02 17.69 -7.33
C GLY A 904 3.83 16.62 -6.57
N THR A 905 5.02 16.29 -7.07
CA THR A 905 5.84 15.19 -6.54
C THR A 905 6.55 15.55 -5.24
N PHE A 906 6.63 14.59 -4.31
CA PHE A 906 7.35 14.62 -3.04
C PHE A 906 8.03 13.26 -2.80
N HIS A 907 9.17 13.25 -2.12
CA HIS A 907 9.88 12.03 -1.71
C HIS A 907 9.83 11.84 -0.18
N TRP A 908 9.60 10.61 0.29
CA TRP A 908 9.82 10.26 1.71
C TRP A 908 10.57 8.94 1.89
N SER A 909 11.52 8.92 2.82
CA SER A 909 12.38 7.77 3.11
C SER A 909 12.86 7.80 4.56
N GLY A 910 13.04 6.61 5.14
CA GLY A 910 13.93 6.39 6.28
C GLY A 910 15.36 6.80 5.93
N ASN A 911 16.15 7.14 6.94
CA ASN A 911 17.53 7.63 6.80
C ASN A 911 18.60 6.54 7.02
N GLU A 912 18.23 5.37 7.52
CA GLU A 912 19.12 4.21 7.68
C GLU A 912 19.28 3.48 6.35
N GLN A 913 20.46 3.58 5.72
CA GLN A 913 20.82 2.80 4.54
C GLN A 913 21.15 1.36 4.95
N MET A 914 20.51 0.36 4.33
CA MET A 914 20.78 -1.06 4.57
C MET A 914 20.54 -1.91 3.31
N THR A 915 21.40 -2.89 3.08
CA THR A 915 21.14 -4.04 2.19
C THR A 915 20.23 -5.07 2.86
N LYS A 916 19.81 -6.13 2.13
CA LYS A 916 19.05 -7.24 2.73
C LYS A 916 19.84 -8.03 3.76
N TYR A 917 21.16 -8.18 3.58
CA TYR A 917 22.05 -8.77 4.56
C TYR A 917 22.11 -7.95 5.85
N GLU A 918 22.31 -6.63 5.75
CA GLU A 918 22.37 -5.74 6.92
C GLU A 918 21.03 -5.65 7.64
N MET A 919 19.91 -5.55 6.91
CA MET A 919 18.57 -5.64 7.51
C MET A 919 18.36 -6.96 8.25
N ALA A 920 18.83 -8.09 7.71
CA ALA A 920 18.70 -9.39 8.37
C ALA A 920 19.58 -9.52 9.62
N CYS A 921 20.79 -8.94 9.61
CA CYS A 921 21.63 -8.82 10.81
C CYS A 921 20.96 -7.91 11.86
N ALA A 922 20.51 -6.71 11.48
CA ALA A 922 19.82 -5.79 12.38
C ALA A 922 18.51 -6.36 12.97
N ILE A 923 17.81 -7.23 12.23
CA ILE A 923 16.68 -8.04 12.74
C ILE A 923 17.17 -9.06 13.77
N ALA A 924 18.24 -9.82 13.48
CA ALA A 924 18.81 -10.76 14.43
C ALA A 924 19.21 -10.05 15.74
N ASP A 925 19.90 -8.92 15.61
CA ASP A 925 20.33 -8.07 16.72
C ASP A 925 19.15 -7.50 17.51
N ALA A 926 18.04 -7.12 16.87
CA ALA A 926 16.84 -6.59 17.55
C ALA A 926 16.17 -7.62 18.49
N PHE A 927 16.32 -8.91 18.18
CA PHE A 927 15.78 -10.05 18.91
C PHE A 927 16.84 -10.84 19.71
N ASN A 928 18.10 -10.39 19.74
CA ASN A 928 19.25 -11.10 20.34
C ASN A 928 19.42 -12.53 19.78
N LEU A 929 19.15 -12.73 18.49
CA LEU A 929 19.37 -13.99 17.77
C LEU A 929 20.75 -14.01 17.11
N PRO A 930 21.37 -15.19 16.91
CA PRO A 930 22.63 -15.30 16.18
C PRO A 930 22.45 -14.94 14.70
N SER A 931 23.39 -14.19 14.14
CA SER A 931 23.45 -13.81 12.72
C SER A 931 24.49 -14.61 11.92
N SER A 932 25.31 -15.45 12.57
CA SER A 932 26.48 -16.13 11.99
C SER A 932 26.18 -17.17 10.88
N HIS A 933 24.92 -17.54 10.69
CA HIS A 933 24.48 -18.40 9.58
C HIS A 933 24.05 -17.61 8.34
N LEU A 934 23.85 -16.30 8.46
CA LEU A 934 23.58 -15.40 7.34
C LEU A 934 24.86 -15.21 6.52
N ARG A 935 24.75 -15.27 5.18
CA ARG A 935 25.88 -15.08 4.27
C ARG A 935 25.61 -13.94 3.29
N PRO A 936 26.47 -12.91 3.20
CA PRO A 936 26.32 -11.85 2.23
C PRO A 936 26.65 -12.36 0.82
N ILE A 937 25.85 -11.95 -0.17
CA ILE A 937 26.18 -12.03 -1.60
C ILE A 937 26.35 -10.60 -2.10
N THR A 938 27.57 -10.25 -2.49
CA THR A 938 27.93 -8.94 -3.07
C THR A 938 27.77 -8.88 -4.58
N ASP A 939 27.56 -10.02 -5.24
CA ASP A 939 27.39 -10.13 -6.68
C ASP A 939 26.02 -9.60 -7.15
N CYS A 940 25.98 -9.06 -8.36
CA CYS A 940 24.73 -8.59 -8.95
C CYS A 940 23.73 -9.76 -9.14
N PRO A 941 22.48 -9.68 -8.62
CA PRO A 941 21.52 -10.78 -8.73
C PRO A 941 21.13 -11.09 -10.19
N VAL A 942 21.54 -12.26 -10.67
CA VAL A 942 21.35 -12.71 -12.07
C VAL A 942 19.90 -13.16 -12.38
N VAL A 943 19.02 -13.30 -11.38
CA VAL A 943 17.70 -13.92 -11.52
C VAL A 943 16.56 -13.02 -11.03
N GLY A 944 15.58 -12.81 -11.91
CA GLY A 944 14.35 -12.05 -11.66
C GLY A 944 14.41 -10.60 -12.14
N ALA A 945 13.33 -9.84 -11.90
CA ALA A 945 13.19 -8.44 -12.27
C ALA A 945 14.41 -7.58 -11.91
N LEU A 946 14.95 -6.84 -12.89
CA LEU A 946 16.09 -5.92 -12.74
C LEU A 946 15.85 -4.90 -11.61
N ARG A 947 16.88 -4.55 -10.86
CA ARG A 947 16.74 -3.73 -9.64
C ARG A 947 17.75 -2.58 -9.60
N PRO A 948 17.33 -1.37 -9.17
CA PRO A 948 18.24 -0.25 -9.01
C PRO A 948 19.26 -0.52 -7.91
N ARG A 949 20.55 -0.25 -8.15
CA ARG A 949 21.64 -0.53 -7.20
C ARG A 949 21.51 0.29 -5.92
N ASN A 950 21.26 1.59 -6.05
CA ASN A 950 20.91 2.48 -4.94
C ASN A 950 19.92 3.56 -5.41
N ALA A 951 18.63 3.41 -5.11
CA ALA A 951 17.58 4.40 -5.40
C ALA A 951 17.24 5.27 -4.17
N GLN A 952 18.27 5.77 -3.48
CA GLN A 952 18.10 6.71 -2.36
C GLN A 952 17.29 7.94 -2.80
N LEU A 953 16.29 8.33 -2.02
CA LEU A 953 15.47 9.51 -2.27
C LEU A 953 15.92 10.68 -1.37
N ASP A 954 16.19 11.85 -1.96
CA ASP A 954 16.36 13.10 -1.23
C ASP A 954 15.01 13.54 -0.67
N CYS A 955 14.91 13.73 0.65
CA CYS A 955 13.68 14.11 1.35
C CYS A 955 13.58 15.62 1.65
N SER A 956 14.56 16.42 1.23
CA SER A 956 14.72 17.83 1.61
C SER A 956 13.46 18.67 1.39
N LYS A 957 12.65 18.36 0.37
CA LYS A 957 11.42 19.09 0.05
C LYS A 957 10.34 18.97 1.14
N LEU A 958 10.17 17.79 1.73
CA LEU A 958 9.24 17.59 2.85
C LEU A 958 9.83 18.10 4.17
N GLU A 959 11.14 17.93 4.37
CA GLU A 959 11.83 18.44 5.56
C GLU A 959 11.75 19.98 5.65
N MET A 960 11.94 20.69 4.53
CA MET A 960 11.72 22.16 4.45
C MET A 960 10.26 22.58 4.73
N LEU A 961 9.28 21.70 4.48
CA LEU A 961 7.88 21.96 4.82
C LEU A 961 7.55 21.66 6.29
N GLY A 962 8.48 21.06 7.05
CA GLY A 962 8.22 20.55 8.40
C GLY A 962 7.36 19.29 8.41
N ILE A 963 7.41 18.51 7.32
CA ILE A 963 6.69 17.24 7.15
C ILE A 963 7.70 16.09 7.29
N GLY A 964 7.42 15.13 8.16
CA GLY A 964 8.28 13.98 8.38
C GLY A 964 8.11 13.29 9.74
N GLN A 965 8.41 11.99 9.76
CA GLN A 965 8.64 11.18 10.95
C GLN A 965 9.60 10.04 10.58
N ARG A 966 10.55 9.69 11.45
CA ARG A 966 11.46 8.55 11.22
C ARG A 966 11.56 7.67 12.47
N THR A 967 10.95 6.49 12.40
CA THR A 967 11.05 5.44 13.41
C THR A 967 12.33 4.63 13.18
N PRO A 968 13.27 4.59 14.16
CA PRO A 968 14.52 3.82 14.00
C PRO A 968 14.25 2.35 13.68
N PHE A 969 14.94 1.81 12.67
CA PHE A 969 14.68 0.49 12.09
C PHE A 969 14.64 -0.60 13.15
N ARG A 970 15.64 -0.64 14.03
CA ARG A 970 15.77 -1.66 15.10
C ARG A 970 14.60 -1.64 16.09
N ALA A 971 13.92 -0.51 16.27
CA ALA A 971 12.73 -0.39 17.10
C ALA A 971 11.47 -0.80 16.32
N GLY A 972 11.24 -0.19 15.15
CA GLY A 972 10.06 -0.46 14.33
C GLY A 972 9.98 -1.91 13.85
N ILE A 973 11.11 -2.53 13.47
CA ILE A 973 11.13 -3.91 12.99
C ILE A 973 10.91 -4.92 14.14
N LYS A 974 11.28 -4.56 15.37
CA LYS A 974 11.02 -5.36 16.57
C LYS A 974 9.53 -5.36 16.92
N GLU A 975 8.90 -4.18 16.88
CA GLU A 975 7.44 -4.05 17.02
C GLU A 975 6.70 -4.83 15.92
N SER A 976 7.21 -4.78 14.69
CA SER A 976 6.61 -5.48 13.52
C SER A 976 6.68 -7.01 13.59
N LEU A 977 7.72 -7.56 14.21
CA LEU A 977 8.06 -9.00 14.10
C LEU A 977 7.87 -9.81 15.39
N TRP A 978 7.70 -9.19 16.57
CA TRP A 978 7.57 -9.95 17.82
C TRP A 978 6.42 -10.99 17.83
N PRO A 979 5.26 -10.82 17.16
CA PRO A 979 4.22 -11.84 17.12
C PRO A 979 4.62 -13.12 16.37
N PHE A 980 5.64 -13.01 15.51
CA PHE A 980 6.15 -14.10 14.65
C PHE A 980 7.39 -14.80 15.25
N LEU A 981 7.83 -14.40 16.45
CA LEU A 981 8.99 -15.00 17.11
C LEU A 981 8.64 -16.42 17.61
N VAL A 982 9.34 -17.42 17.07
CA VAL A 982 9.07 -18.84 17.31
C VAL A 982 9.63 -19.26 18.67
N ASP A 983 8.80 -19.13 19.71
CA ASP A 983 9.09 -19.74 21.01
C ASP A 983 9.18 -21.28 20.85
N LYS A 984 10.36 -21.80 21.18
CA LYS A 984 10.76 -23.20 20.99
C LYS A 984 10.05 -24.16 21.95
N ARG A 985 9.74 -23.74 23.20
CA ARG A 985 9.23 -24.56 24.33
C ARG A 985 9.17 -26.08 24.11
N TRP A 986 8.03 -26.57 23.60
CA TRP A 986 7.72 -27.99 23.38
C TRP A 986 7.91 -28.43 21.92
N ARG A 987 8.15 -27.48 21.01
CA ARG A 987 8.21 -27.66 19.56
C ARG A 987 9.62 -28.08 19.12
N GLN A 988 10.16 -29.16 19.68
CA GLN A 988 11.57 -29.53 19.54
C GLN A 988 12.03 -29.66 18.08
N THR A 989 11.14 -30.08 17.18
CA THR A 989 11.39 -30.26 15.74
C THR A 989 10.98 -29.07 14.86
N VAL A 990 10.54 -27.92 15.40
CA VAL A 990 10.06 -26.78 14.56
C VAL A 990 11.15 -26.12 13.72
N PHE A 991 12.42 -26.39 14.06
CA PHE A 991 13.59 -25.91 13.33
C PHE A 991 14.23 -27.00 12.44
N HIS A 992 13.61 -28.18 12.30
CA HIS A 992 14.11 -29.31 11.50
C HIS A 992 13.43 -29.35 10.12
#